data_AF-A0A1G7EJJ8-F1
#
_entry.id   AF-A0A1G7EJJ8-F1
#
_cell.length_a   1.000
_cell.length_b   1.000
_cell.length_c   1.000
_cell.angle_alpha   90.00
_cell.angle_beta   90.00
_cell.angle_gamma   90.00
#
_symmetry.space_group_name_H-M   'P 1'
#
loop_
_entity.id
_entity.type
_entity.pdbx_description
1 polymer ?
#
loop_
_entity_poly.entity_id
_entity_poly.type
_entity_poly.pdbx_seq_one_letter_code
_entity_poly.pdbx_strand_id
1 'polypeptide(L)'
;MLSWLPAVIAPRRRRLALLLYGLLCGLVLLTLWYLQPAPTGQVHRVSITSNGSHLHIDGQQLSADCRAVLVERHDNPQAVLFNRFLWRNLYDVATRDQHAFVLCNNVGLVTLDLRQPRQPRIVGVAHSERRLWHIELSDNNAYIACGKDGLVICDITDPSQPLIRQQHSLPYPVSDVTISGEQLLLAAGKEGIKAFDLSGRQLLAEQALEGYINALTQQDGWLYVVSARVGNQGLLHVIDARHAGQLRLAASVAFEGVPWDVLVHGDRLYIAAGGGGLLSFALARPDSPQLMGSADHSLRAIALHHQGDQLLASSSSAQLVVYRQTRDPARPLVEEKRFLCGRINRGIAVHDGLALVAASQQGLSLIDLAADPGQPAPLELALHADHQTASWSVSPAFISIQNKTELVLLKRQPDGLLRPFWQQDFSRRIYDHQIKDNLLAINLRQQGTRLLQLRSNQPPLLLAQLPATEEQGQNINRLYLEPTSLSLCGPSGLHHFSLEQLPAAPVKTWQLPGTTEALARNGDFLFVARGRAGIEIYHLGPGSPQRLAHLTFPDHFFDSASALDLLWHDDVLYVACGIRGLLSIDVHNPRQPRLLDSLELGSFCDRLSLAQGQLLCHSNGGFFMIDIHRPEQLSRLCHFKGLRDLAFVDNALLQLTAEGIRRTTAPLLLTPRQTRRRQLSFELPQPTALPNRPAQPRFFDLYLSHLGVPGNQVAELTFTSSGRWQLGQKPPTSCDPTTLPDSERF
;
A
#
# COMPACT_ATOMS: atom_id res chain seq x y z
N MET A 1 54.69 19.39 -19.97
CA MET A 1 54.89 18.97 -21.37
C MET A 1 55.67 20.03 -22.21
N LEU A 2 56.65 20.74 -21.65
CA LEU A 2 57.40 21.80 -22.39
C LEU A 2 58.91 21.55 -22.50
N SER A 3 59.39 20.35 -22.15
CA SER A 3 60.83 19.99 -22.21
C SER A 3 61.24 19.18 -23.46
N TRP A 4 60.32 18.93 -24.40
CA TRP A 4 60.56 18.07 -25.58
C TRP A 4 60.42 18.83 -26.91
N LEU A 5 61.21 19.88 -27.11
CA LEU A 5 61.39 20.48 -28.45
C LEU A 5 62.89 20.56 -28.77
N PRO A 6 63.39 19.83 -29.78
CA PRO A 6 64.80 19.85 -30.15
C PRO A 6 65.23 21.26 -30.57
N ALA A 7 66.52 21.57 -30.35
CA ALA A 7 67.15 22.85 -30.63
C ALA A 7 67.34 23.18 -32.14
N VAL A 8 66.66 22.47 -33.04
CA VAL A 8 66.85 22.59 -34.50
C VAL A 8 65.55 22.97 -35.20
N ILE A 9 64.93 24.06 -34.76
CA ILE A 9 63.79 24.67 -35.45
C ILE A 9 64.00 26.19 -35.46
N ALA A 10 64.19 26.77 -36.64
CA ALA A 10 64.36 28.22 -36.83
C ALA A 10 63.28 29.01 -36.05
N PRO A 11 63.62 30.16 -35.45
CA PRO A 11 62.76 30.88 -34.49
C PRO A 11 61.35 31.21 -35.03
N ARG A 12 61.20 31.35 -36.36
CA ARG A 12 59.90 31.53 -37.02
C ARG A 12 58.95 30.32 -36.88
N ARG A 13 59.46 29.09 -36.95
CA ARG A 13 58.65 27.87 -36.84
C ARG A 13 58.22 27.57 -35.40
N ARG A 14 59.02 27.95 -34.39
CA ARG A 14 58.61 27.90 -32.97
C ARG A 14 57.47 28.88 -32.67
N ARG A 15 57.53 30.11 -33.22
CA ARG A 15 56.44 31.08 -33.08
C ARG A 15 55.15 30.60 -33.76
N LEU A 16 55.26 29.98 -34.94
CA LEU A 16 54.10 29.41 -35.65
C LEU A 16 53.47 28.24 -34.87
N ALA A 17 54.29 27.35 -34.30
CA ALA A 17 53.82 26.24 -33.48
C ALA A 17 53.14 26.71 -32.19
N LEU A 18 53.68 27.74 -31.53
CA LEU A 18 53.08 28.35 -30.35
C LEU A 18 51.76 29.07 -30.68
N LEU A 19 51.67 29.75 -31.83
CA LEU A 19 50.43 30.36 -32.31
C LEU A 19 49.37 29.31 -32.61
N LEU A 20 49.73 28.23 -33.33
CA LEU A 20 48.81 27.12 -33.64
C LEU A 20 48.34 26.41 -32.36
N TYR A 21 49.23 26.19 -31.39
CA TYR A 21 48.87 25.62 -30.09
C TYR A 21 47.95 26.55 -29.30
N GLY A 22 48.22 27.86 -29.28
CA GLY A 22 47.35 28.86 -28.66
C GLY A 22 45.97 28.92 -29.32
N LEU A 23 45.90 28.79 -30.65
CA LEU A 23 44.65 28.74 -31.41
C LEU A 23 43.88 27.46 -31.12
N LEU A 24 44.57 26.32 -31.01
CA LEU A 24 43.97 25.03 -30.66
C LEU A 24 43.44 25.03 -29.21
N CYS A 25 44.21 25.54 -28.25
CA CYS A 25 43.76 25.75 -26.88
C CYS A 25 42.59 26.72 -26.80
N GLY A 26 42.62 27.80 -27.58
CA GLY A 26 41.51 28.74 -27.71
C GLY A 26 40.25 28.06 -28.24
N LEU A 27 40.37 27.23 -29.27
CA LEU A 27 39.26 26.49 -29.86
C LEU A 27 38.71 25.42 -28.92
N VAL A 28 39.57 24.75 -28.14
CA VAL A 28 39.19 23.82 -27.07
C VAL A 28 38.47 24.55 -25.92
N LEU A 29 38.92 25.74 -25.52
CA LEU A 29 38.23 26.55 -24.52
C LEU A 29 36.89 27.07 -25.04
N LEU A 30 36.80 27.39 -26.33
CA LEU A 30 35.56 27.82 -26.99
C LEU A 30 34.56 26.66 -27.12
N THR A 31 35.02 25.45 -27.44
CA THR A 31 34.16 24.26 -27.44
C THR A 31 33.75 23.88 -26.03
N LEU A 32 34.65 23.94 -25.04
CA LEU A 32 34.30 23.74 -23.62
C LEU A 32 33.31 24.80 -23.10
N TRP A 33 33.39 26.04 -23.60
CA TRP A 33 32.41 27.09 -23.30
C TRP A 33 31.05 26.79 -23.93
N TYR A 34 31.02 26.34 -25.20
CA TYR A 34 29.79 25.94 -25.88
C TYR A 34 29.18 24.63 -25.34
N LEU A 35 30.00 23.78 -24.72
CA LEU A 35 29.60 22.53 -24.07
C LEU A 35 29.21 22.73 -22.59
N GLN A 36 29.24 23.96 -22.06
CA GLN A 36 28.67 24.22 -20.74
C GLN A 36 27.18 23.82 -20.77
N PRO A 37 26.69 23.04 -19.79
CA PRO A 37 25.26 22.78 -19.69
C PRO A 37 24.54 24.13 -19.63
N ALA A 38 23.43 24.25 -20.37
CA ALA A 38 22.62 25.46 -20.37
C ALA A 38 22.34 25.85 -18.90
N PRO A 39 22.64 27.10 -18.49
CA PRO A 39 22.53 27.47 -17.11
C PRO A 39 21.06 27.33 -16.69
N THR A 40 20.86 26.66 -15.55
CA THR A 40 19.56 26.15 -15.14
C THR A 40 18.68 27.27 -14.60
N GLY A 41 17.41 27.29 -15.02
CA GLY A 41 16.47 28.33 -14.61
C GLY A 41 16.33 28.40 -13.09
N GLN A 42 16.29 29.60 -12.53
CA GLN A 42 16.03 29.85 -11.11
C GLN A 42 14.73 30.64 -10.94
N VAL A 43 13.83 30.13 -10.10
CA VAL A 43 12.58 30.81 -9.74
C VAL A 43 12.83 31.75 -8.56
N HIS A 44 12.47 33.02 -8.72
CA HIS A 44 12.58 34.03 -7.66
C HIS A 44 11.24 34.30 -6.98
N ARG A 45 10.14 34.27 -7.74
CA ARG A 45 8.81 34.59 -7.22
C ARG A 45 7.73 33.84 -7.97
N VAL A 46 6.73 33.39 -7.22
CA VAL A 46 5.46 32.89 -7.74
C VAL A 46 4.35 33.81 -7.24
N SER A 47 3.44 34.22 -8.11
CA SER A 47 2.30 35.07 -7.76
C SER A 47 1.05 34.66 -8.53
N ILE A 48 -0.13 34.92 -7.95
CA ILE A 48 -1.43 34.69 -8.60
C ILE A 48 -2.13 36.04 -8.71
N THR A 49 -2.78 36.27 -9.84
CA THR A 49 -3.65 37.44 -10.08
C THR A 49 -4.77 37.53 -9.04
N SER A 50 -5.21 38.75 -8.73
CA SER A 50 -6.23 38.99 -7.69
C SER A 50 -7.59 38.31 -7.97
N ASN A 51 -7.88 38.04 -9.24
CA ASN A 51 -9.06 37.29 -9.68
C ASN A 51 -8.86 35.76 -9.67
N GLY A 52 -7.64 35.26 -9.42
CA GLY A 52 -7.30 33.84 -9.35
C GLY A 52 -7.20 33.14 -10.70
N SER A 53 -7.12 33.85 -11.83
CA SER A 53 -7.18 33.24 -13.17
C SER A 53 -5.81 32.96 -13.80
N HIS A 54 -4.78 33.69 -13.40
CA HIS A 54 -3.41 33.53 -13.92
C HIS A 54 -2.39 33.38 -12.80
N LEU A 55 -1.45 32.47 -13.05
CA LEU A 55 -0.24 32.21 -12.28
C LEU A 55 0.96 32.85 -12.99
N HIS A 56 1.75 33.64 -12.28
CA HIS A 56 2.97 34.25 -12.78
C HIS A 56 4.19 33.71 -12.04
N ILE A 57 5.20 33.28 -12.80
CA ILE A 57 6.48 32.81 -12.28
C ILE A 57 7.59 33.72 -12.82
N ASP A 58 8.26 34.41 -11.91
CA ASP A 58 9.40 35.28 -12.22
C ASP A 58 10.71 34.59 -11.86
N GLY A 59 11.70 34.70 -12.74
CA GLY A 59 12.98 34.03 -12.55
C GLY A 59 14.05 34.41 -13.57
N GLN A 60 15.25 33.84 -13.39
CA GLN A 60 16.34 33.95 -14.35
C GLN A 60 16.39 32.71 -15.23
N GLN A 61 16.71 32.90 -16.51
CA GLN A 61 16.89 31.81 -17.50
C GLN A 61 15.68 30.87 -17.62
N LEU A 62 14.48 31.39 -17.36
CA LEU A 62 13.23 30.67 -17.62
C LEU A 62 13.01 30.61 -19.14
N SER A 63 12.97 29.39 -19.69
CA SER A 63 12.64 29.17 -21.09
C SER A 63 11.14 29.34 -21.34
N ALA A 64 10.76 29.79 -22.54
CA ALA A 64 9.38 29.74 -23.01
C ALA A 64 8.85 28.30 -23.10
N ASP A 65 9.74 27.30 -23.09
CA ASP A 65 9.41 25.89 -23.17
C ASP A 65 9.09 25.27 -21.80
N CYS A 66 9.31 25.98 -20.68
CA CYS A 66 8.99 25.47 -19.35
C CYS A 66 7.49 25.11 -19.24
N ARG A 67 7.20 23.89 -18.79
CA ARG A 67 5.84 23.43 -18.47
C ARG A 67 5.64 23.49 -16.97
N ALA A 68 4.46 23.97 -16.56
CA ALA A 68 4.03 23.88 -15.18
C ALA A 68 3.02 22.73 -15.03
N VAL A 69 3.08 22.03 -13.90
CA VAL A 69 2.14 20.96 -13.58
C VAL A 69 1.56 21.20 -12.20
N LEU A 70 0.24 21.16 -12.09
CA LEU A 70 -0.44 21.11 -10.80
C LEU A 70 -0.80 19.67 -10.47
N VAL A 71 -0.28 19.18 -9.35
CA VAL A 71 -0.59 17.86 -8.82
C VAL A 71 -1.41 18.04 -7.56
N GLU A 72 -2.60 17.43 -7.50
CA GLU A 72 -3.37 17.42 -6.26
C GLU A 72 -2.65 16.58 -5.19
N ARG A 73 -2.57 17.13 -3.97
CA ARG A 73 -1.91 16.42 -2.87
C ARG A 73 -2.71 15.20 -2.44
N HIS A 74 -1.98 14.12 -2.19
CA HIS A 74 -2.54 12.84 -1.79
C HIS A 74 -3.08 12.85 -0.35
N ASP A 75 -2.59 13.71 0.53
CA ASP A 75 -3.06 13.85 1.90
C ASP A 75 -4.42 14.56 2.02
N ASN A 76 -5.04 14.95 0.89
CA ASN A 76 -6.40 15.44 0.86
C ASN A 76 -7.38 14.34 1.34
N PRO A 77 -8.06 14.49 2.49
CA PRO A 77 -8.97 13.46 3.01
C PRO A 77 -10.17 13.21 2.08
N GLN A 78 -10.50 14.16 1.20
CA GLN A 78 -11.57 14.03 0.20
C GLN A 78 -11.17 13.20 -1.04
N ALA A 79 -9.86 12.95 -1.24
CA ALA A 79 -9.36 12.14 -2.34
C ALA A 79 -9.47 10.63 -2.06
N VAL A 80 -9.95 10.24 -0.89
CA VAL A 80 -10.09 8.83 -0.53
C VAL A 80 -11.28 8.22 -1.31
N LEU A 81 -11.00 7.32 -2.25
CA LEU A 81 -12.06 6.44 -2.79
C LEU A 81 -12.32 5.24 -1.90
N PHE A 82 -11.26 4.74 -1.26
CA PHE A 82 -11.30 3.45 -0.60
C PHE A 82 -10.32 3.41 0.56
N ASN A 83 -10.84 3.62 1.78
CA ASN A 83 -10.09 3.55 3.05
C ASN A 83 -9.95 2.11 3.61
N ARG A 84 -10.36 1.09 2.86
CA ARG A 84 -10.42 -0.28 3.37
C ARG A 84 -9.07 -1.03 3.33
N PHE A 85 -7.96 -0.39 2.96
CA PHE A 85 -6.62 -1.01 3.03
C PHE A 85 -5.96 -0.90 4.42
N LEU A 86 -6.56 -0.18 5.37
CA LEU A 86 -5.96 0.13 6.68
C LEU A 86 -5.70 -1.04 7.64
N TRP A 87 -5.95 -2.28 7.26
CA TRP A 87 -6.17 -3.32 8.25
C TRP A 87 -4.97 -4.27 8.26
N ARG A 88 -3.80 -3.71 8.51
CA ARG A 88 -2.65 -4.49 8.98
C ARG A 88 -2.68 -4.50 10.50
N ASN A 89 -2.28 -5.63 11.09
CA ASN A 89 -2.05 -5.71 12.52
C ASN A 89 -3.27 -5.27 13.34
N LEU A 90 -4.44 -5.83 13.05
CA LEU A 90 -5.56 -5.68 13.96
C LEU A 90 -5.33 -6.52 15.21
N TYR A 91 -5.67 -5.97 16.36
CA TYR A 91 -5.56 -6.68 17.63
C TYR A 91 -6.92 -6.90 18.25
N ASP A 92 -7.77 -5.89 18.21
CA ASP A 92 -9.05 -6.01 18.86
C ASP A 92 -10.12 -5.14 18.21
N VAL A 93 -11.37 -5.46 18.53
CA VAL A 93 -12.55 -4.75 18.08
C VAL A 93 -13.59 -4.76 19.19
N ALA A 94 -14.16 -3.60 19.47
CA ALA A 94 -15.33 -3.45 20.32
C ALA A 94 -16.44 -2.72 19.58
N THR A 95 -17.68 -2.93 19.98
CA THR A 95 -18.87 -2.28 19.38
C THR A 95 -19.63 -1.49 20.43
N ARG A 96 -20.18 -0.35 20.02
CA ARG A 96 -21.11 0.46 20.82
C ARG A 96 -22.08 1.15 19.89
N ASP A 97 -23.37 1.01 20.17
CA ASP A 97 -24.46 1.50 19.33
C ASP A 97 -24.30 1.04 17.87
N GLN A 98 -24.22 1.98 16.93
CA GLN A 98 -24.03 1.73 15.49
C GLN A 98 -22.57 1.91 15.06
N HIS A 99 -21.60 1.73 15.96
CA HIS A 99 -20.18 1.91 15.66
C HIS A 99 -19.33 0.74 16.14
N ALA A 100 -18.26 0.44 15.38
CA ALA A 100 -17.16 -0.42 15.82
C ALA A 100 -15.89 0.41 16.02
N PHE A 101 -15.12 0.04 17.04
CA PHE A 101 -13.87 0.63 17.44
C PHE A 101 -12.78 -0.42 17.29
N VAL A 102 -11.91 -0.25 16.31
CA VAL A 102 -10.94 -1.25 15.88
C VAL A 102 -9.53 -0.77 16.18
N LEU A 103 -8.75 -1.59 16.88
CA LEU A 103 -7.35 -1.32 17.16
C LEU A 103 -6.46 -1.79 16.00
N CYS A 104 -5.73 -0.86 15.40
CA CYS A 104 -4.78 -1.11 14.32
C CYS A 104 -3.39 -0.57 14.67
N ASN A 105 -2.40 -1.44 14.88
CA ASN A 105 -1.11 -1.00 15.45
C ASN A 105 -0.22 -0.13 14.56
N ASN A 106 -0.56 0.01 13.28
CA ASN A 106 0.15 0.91 12.38
C ASN A 106 -0.58 2.24 12.17
N VAL A 107 -1.75 2.42 12.79
CA VAL A 107 -2.62 3.58 12.59
C VAL A 107 -3.00 4.16 13.95
N GLY A 108 -3.64 3.36 14.81
CA GLY A 108 -4.22 3.76 16.07
C GLY A 108 -5.62 3.16 16.26
N LEU A 109 -6.54 3.95 16.80
CA LEU A 109 -7.95 3.57 16.94
C LEU A 109 -8.74 4.02 15.70
N VAL A 110 -9.36 3.06 15.02
CA VAL A 110 -10.19 3.29 13.84
C VAL A 110 -11.66 3.10 14.19
N THR A 111 -12.50 4.07 13.87
CA THR A 111 -13.94 4.00 14.11
C THR A 111 -14.70 3.74 12.83
N LEU A 112 -15.59 2.76 12.86
CA LEU A 112 -16.45 2.35 11.76
C LEU A 112 -17.91 2.64 12.08
N ASP A 113 -18.63 3.13 11.09
CA ASP A 113 -20.09 3.19 11.08
C ASP A 113 -20.67 1.85 10.61
N LEU A 114 -21.58 1.30 11.42
CA LEU A 114 -22.25 0.02 11.24
C LEU A 114 -23.73 0.15 10.85
N ARG A 115 -24.24 1.34 10.51
CA ARG A 115 -25.63 1.51 10.02
C ARG A 115 -25.96 0.64 8.81
N GLN A 116 -24.93 0.31 8.03
CA GLN A 116 -24.97 -0.75 7.02
C GLN A 116 -23.92 -1.80 7.43
N PRO A 117 -24.26 -2.79 8.28
CA PRO A 117 -23.27 -3.68 8.90
C PRO A 117 -22.46 -4.49 7.87
N ARG A 118 -23.10 -4.85 6.76
CA ARG A 118 -22.46 -5.52 5.62
C ARG A 118 -21.59 -4.59 4.77
N GLN A 119 -21.54 -3.30 5.06
CA GLN A 119 -20.74 -2.32 4.35
C GLN A 119 -20.19 -1.27 5.32
N PRO A 120 -19.38 -1.64 6.33
CA PRO A 120 -18.89 -0.69 7.29
C PRO A 120 -18.01 0.36 6.61
N ARG A 121 -18.09 1.58 7.10
CA ARG A 121 -17.35 2.74 6.60
C ARG A 121 -16.56 3.36 7.74
N ILE A 122 -15.31 3.71 7.48
CA ILE A 122 -14.51 4.45 8.46
C ILE A 122 -15.10 5.87 8.57
N VAL A 123 -15.38 6.28 9.80
CA VAL A 123 -15.92 7.61 10.12
C VAL A 123 -14.96 8.45 10.96
N GLY A 124 -14.02 7.83 11.66
CA GLY A 124 -13.04 8.53 12.49
C GLY A 124 -11.76 7.72 12.69
N VAL A 125 -10.64 8.42 12.89
CA VAL A 125 -9.33 7.81 13.18
C VAL A 125 -8.61 8.65 14.23
N ALA A 126 -8.14 7.98 15.29
CA ALA A 126 -7.27 8.56 16.30
C ALA A 126 -5.89 7.91 16.20
N HIS A 127 -4.91 8.66 15.69
CA HIS A 127 -3.58 8.13 15.43
C HIS A 127 -2.78 7.87 16.71
N SER A 128 -2.09 6.74 16.78
CA SER A 128 -1.19 6.38 17.88
C SER A 128 0.05 5.66 17.36
N GLU A 129 1.22 6.02 17.89
CA GLU A 129 2.49 5.33 17.63
C GLU A 129 2.71 4.13 18.57
N ARG A 130 1.86 3.97 19.60
CA ARG A 130 1.95 2.86 20.56
C ARG A 130 1.35 1.59 19.99
N ARG A 131 1.85 0.45 20.47
CA ARG A 131 1.30 -0.86 20.11
C ARG A 131 0.02 -1.10 20.92
N LEU A 132 -1.15 -1.09 20.29
CA LEU A 132 -2.45 -1.31 20.92
C LEU A 132 -2.77 -2.83 20.97
N TRP A 133 -3.36 -3.32 22.05
CA TRP A 133 -3.57 -4.75 22.29
C TRP A 133 -5.03 -5.10 22.57
N HIS A 134 -5.66 -4.43 23.52
CA HIS A 134 -7.04 -4.69 23.93
C HIS A 134 -7.78 -3.38 24.16
N ILE A 135 -9.09 -3.37 23.89
CA ILE A 135 -9.95 -2.19 24.06
C ILE A 135 -11.17 -2.51 24.90
N GLU A 136 -11.36 -1.72 25.96
CA GLU A 136 -12.59 -1.70 26.76
C GLU A 136 -13.30 -0.36 26.60
N LEU A 137 -14.62 -0.40 26.39
CA LEU A 137 -15.44 0.80 26.21
C LEU A 137 -16.23 1.10 27.49
N SER A 138 -16.22 2.36 27.93
CA SER A 138 -17.10 2.82 29.00
C SER A 138 -17.49 4.27 28.80
N ASP A 139 -18.80 4.50 28.85
CA ASP A 139 -19.43 5.78 28.55
C ASP A 139 -18.87 6.36 27.26
N ASN A 140 -18.12 7.45 27.37
CA ASN A 140 -17.53 8.21 26.27
C ASN A 140 -16.04 7.94 26.05
N ASN A 141 -15.47 6.93 26.70
CA ASN A 141 -14.05 6.64 26.62
C ASN A 141 -13.79 5.21 26.15
N ALA A 142 -12.72 5.06 25.38
CA ALA A 142 -12.07 3.79 25.07
C ALA A 142 -10.76 3.71 25.87
N TYR A 143 -10.62 2.65 26.66
CA TYR A 143 -9.44 2.34 27.46
C TYR A 143 -8.67 1.24 26.75
N ILE A 144 -7.41 1.52 26.44
CA ILE A 144 -6.64 0.70 25.50
C ILE A 144 -5.35 0.22 26.16
N ALA A 145 -5.26 -1.09 26.37
CA ALA A 145 -4.05 -1.77 26.78
C ALA A 145 -3.00 -1.67 25.67
N CYS A 146 -1.79 -1.20 26.00
CA CYS A 146 -0.72 -0.99 25.03
C CYS A 146 0.52 -1.86 25.26
N GLY A 147 0.38 -2.98 25.98
CA GLY A 147 1.51 -3.85 26.33
C GLY A 147 2.57 -3.06 27.09
N LYS A 148 3.83 -3.13 26.63
CA LYS A 148 4.96 -2.41 27.25
C LYS A 148 4.83 -0.89 27.19
N ASP A 149 3.97 -0.38 26.31
CA ASP A 149 3.72 1.06 26.19
C ASP A 149 2.65 1.53 27.20
N GLY A 150 2.16 0.69 28.11
CA GLY A 150 1.25 1.10 29.18
C GLY A 150 -0.21 1.23 28.73
N LEU A 151 -0.84 2.38 28.97
CA LEU A 151 -2.28 2.60 28.80
C LEU A 151 -2.58 3.85 27.97
N VAL A 152 -3.55 3.76 27.06
CA VAL A 152 -4.09 4.89 26.30
C VAL A 152 -5.58 5.06 26.64
N ILE A 153 -6.01 6.30 26.85
CA ILE A 153 -7.42 6.65 27.05
C ILE A 153 -7.83 7.60 25.92
N CYS A 154 -8.79 7.16 25.12
CA CYS A 154 -9.32 7.87 23.97
C CYS A 154 -10.75 8.31 24.24
N ASP A 155 -11.05 9.58 24.01
CA ASP A 155 -12.41 10.09 23.94
C ASP A 155 -13.06 9.63 22.65
N ILE A 156 -14.26 9.08 22.78
CA ILE A 156 -15.11 8.58 21.71
C ILE A 156 -16.54 9.15 21.81
N THR A 157 -16.73 10.31 22.46
CA THR A 157 -18.02 11.03 22.50
C THR A 157 -18.54 11.29 21.08
N ASP A 158 -17.67 11.74 20.17
CA ASP A 158 -17.95 11.82 18.75
C ASP A 158 -17.19 10.70 18.02
N PRO A 159 -17.87 9.62 17.60
CA PRO A 159 -17.26 8.51 16.87
C PRO A 159 -16.61 8.92 15.54
N SER A 160 -17.00 10.06 14.97
CA SER A 160 -16.36 10.60 13.75
C SER A 160 -15.07 11.37 14.03
N GLN A 161 -14.85 11.76 15.29
CA GLN A 161 -13.67 12.50 15.73
C GLN A 161 -13.12 11.94 17.06
N PRO A 162 -12.68 10.66 17.08
CA PRO A 162 -12.06 10.11 18.27
C PRO A 162 -10.76 10.86 18.60
N LEU A 163 -10.48 11.09 19.88
CA LEU A 163 -9.34 11.88 20.34
C LEU A 163 -8.60 11.21 21.49
N ILE A 164 -7.31 10.91 21.31
CA ILE A 164 -6.46 10.43 22.41
C ILE A 164 -6.28 11.55 23.43
N ARG A 165 -6.90 11.41 24.61
CA ARG A 165 -6.82 12.40 25.69
C ARG A 165 -5.63 12.16 26.61
N GLN A 166 -5.34 10.89 26.91
CA GLN A 166 -4.32 10.52 27.88
C GLN A 166 -3.49 9.34 27.39
N GLN A 167 -2.20 9.38 27.72
CA GLN A 167 -1.27 8.28 27.49
C GLN A 167 -0.39 8.13 28.73
N HIS A 168 -0.45 6.96 29.35
CA HIS A 168 0.26 6.66 30.58
C HIS A 168 1.34 5.62 30.29
N SER A 169 2.59 6.03 30.38
CA SER A 169 3.72 5.10 30.35
C SER A 169 3.88 4.49 31.75
N LEU A 170 3.64 3.19 31.86
CA LEU A 170 3.71 2.45 33.13
C LEU A 170 4.98 1.58 33.18
N PRO A 171 5.55 1.31 34.37
CA PRO A 171 6.79 0.54 34.51
C PRO A 171 6.62 -0.97 34.26
N TYR A 172 5.43 -1.41 33.88
CA TYR A 172 5.05 -2.79 33.62
C TYR A 172 4.15 -2.87 32.39
N PRO A 173 4.12 -4.04 31.70
CA PRO A 173 3.24 -4.21 30.56
C PRO A 173 1.77 -4.31 30.97
N VAL A 174 0.87 -3.71 30.19
CA VAL A 174 -0.59 -3.85 30.33
C VAL A 174 -1.10 -4.73 29.19
N SER A 175 -1.49 -5.96 29.50
CA SER A 175 -1.96 -6.92 28.49
C SER A 175 -3.45 -6.82 28.21
N ASP A 176 -4.22 -6.39 29.20
CA ASP A 176 -5.68 -6.36 29.17
C ASP A 176 -6.22 -5.31 30.17
N VAL A 177 -7.45 -4.83 29.94
CA VAL A 177 -8.16 -3.87 30.78
C VAL A 177 -9.64 -4.22 30.92
N THR A 178 -10.21 -4.04 32.11
CA THR A 178 -11.67 -4.09 32.30
C THR A 178 -12.12 -3.02 33.27
N ILE A 179 -13.42 -2.73 33.28
CA ILE A 179 -14.01 -1.70 34.13
C ILE A 179 -14.95 -2.34 35.14
N SER A 180 -14.76 -1.94 36.40
CA SER A 180 -15.59 -2.36 37.53
C SER A 180 -16.03 -1.14 38.32
N GLY A 181 -17.27 -0.71 38.09
CA GLY A 181 -17.78 0.55 38.64
C GLY A 181 -16.94 1.75 38.18
N GLU A 182 -16.38 2.50 39.12
CA GLU A 182 -15.51 3.66 38.85
C GLU A 182 -14.02 3.31 38.79
N GLN A 183 -13.68 2.02 38.67
CA GLN A 183 -12.30 1.54 38.65
C GLN A 183 -11.93 0.94 37.29
N LEU A 184 -10.75 1.31 36.81
CA LEU A 184 -10.08 0.68 35.68
C LEU A 184 -9.09 -0.37 36.20
N LEU A 185 -9.33 -1.63 35.89
CA LEU A 185 -8.49 -2.75 36.29
C LEU A 185 -7.55 -3.13 35.16
N LEU A 186 -6.26 -3.23 35.45
CA LEU A 186 -5.20 -3.51 34.49
C LEU A 186 -4.55 -4.88 34.76
N ALA A 187 -4.40 -5.70 33.71
CA ALA A 187 -3.56 -6.89 33.73
C ALA A 187 -2.08 -6.48 33.59
N ALA A 188 -1.38 -6.36 34.71
CA ALA A 188 -0.04 -5.76 34.80
C ALA A 188 1.10 -6.78 34.60
N GLY A 189 0.92 -7.76 33.70
CA GLY A 189 1.91 -8.79 33.42
C GLY A 189 2.33 -9.57 34.67
N LYS A 190 3.60 -9.48 35.07
CA LYS A 190 4.12 -10.18 36.27
C LYS A 190 3.80 -9.47 37.59
N GLU A 191 3.32 -8.23 37.54
CA GLU A 191 2.99 -7.42 38.73
C GLU A 191 1.60 -7.74 39.31
N GLY A 192 0.85 -8.67 38.69
CA GLY A 192 -0.50 -9.02 39.07
C GLY A 192 -1.54 -8.07 38.47
N ILE A 193 -2.47 -7.58 39.31
CA ILE A 193 -3.53 -6.65 38.90
C ILE A 193 -3.33 -5.31 39.59
N LYS A 194 -3.58 -4.24 38.84
CA LYS A 194 -3.58 -2.86 39.35
C LYS A 194 -4.95 -2.24 39.09
N ALA A 195 -5.59 -1.70 40.12
CA ALA A 195 -6.82 -0.93 40.02
C ALA A 195 -6.49 0.56 40.04
N PHE A 196 -6.90 1.28 39.01
CA PHE A 196 -6.79 2.73 38.92
C PHE A 196 -8.16 3.38 38.93
N ASP A 197 -8.20 4.69 39.19
CA ASP A 197 -9.34 5.51 38.81
C ASP A 197 -9.52 5.54 37.28
N LEU A 198 -10.70 5.97 36.81
CA LEU A 198 -10.98 6.08 35.37
C LEU A 198 -10.08 7.11 34.64
N SER A 199 -9.35 7.98 35.36
CA SER A 199 -8.34 8.82 34.73
C SER A 199 -7.02 8.08 34.44
N GLY A 200 -6.82 6.91 35.05
CA GLY A 200 -5.60 6.11 34.96
C GLY A 200 -4.42 6.70 35.74
N ARG A 201 -4.67 7.66 36.64
CA ARG A 201 -3.61 8.42 37.34
C ARG A 201 -3.42 7.98 38.77
N GLN A 202 -4.48 7.59 39.45
CA GLN A 202 -4.45 7.23 40.85
C GLN A 202 -4.59 5.72 41.00
N LEU A 203 -3.55 5.08 41.52
CA LEU A 203 -3.62 3.68 41.95
C LEU A 203 -4.52 3.58 43.20
N LEU A 204 -5.57 2.77 43.12
CA LEU A 204 -6.56 2.56 44.16
C LEU A 204 -6.32 1.26 44.93
N ALA A 205 -5.90 0.21 44.24
CA ALA A 205 -5.58 -1.09 44.82
C ALA A 205 -4.64 -1.89 43.92
N GLU A 206 -3.99 -2.89 44.49
CA GLU A 206 -3.20 -3.86 43.75
C GLU A 206 -3.28 -5.23 44.40
N GLN A 207 -3.12 -6.27 43.59
CA GLN A 207 -3.04 -7.65 44.06
C GLN A 207 -1.97 -8.36 43.24
N ALA A 208 -0.87 -8.73 43.91
CA ALA A 208 0.14 -9.60 43.32
C ALA A 208 -0.47 -10.98 43.08
N LEU A 209 -0.16 -11.57 41.92
CA LEU A 209 -0.65 -12.87 41.50
C LEU A 209 0.50 -13.68 40.91
N GLU A 210 0.31 -15.00 40.91
CA GLU A 210 1.27 -15.90 40.29
C GLU A 210 1.14 -15.90 38.77
N GLY A 211 2.28 -15.95 38.06
CA GLY A 211 2.32 -16.06 36.60
C GLY A 211 2.35 -14.70 35.89
N TYR A 212 2.29 -14.75 34.56
CA TYR A 212 2.10 -13.57 33.73
C TYR A 212 0.60 -13.38 33.49
N ILE A 213 0.01 -12.26 33.91
CA ILE A 213 -1.42 -12.00 33.71
C ILE A 213 -1.70 -11.69 32.24
N ASN A 214 -2.60 -12.48 31.64
CA ASN A 214 -2.94 -12.40 30.23
C ASN A 214 -4.23 -11.61 29.99
N ALA A 215 -5.30 -11.99 30.68
CA ALA A 215 -6.62 -11.42 30.52
C ALA A 215 -7.40 -11.42 31.85
N LEU A 216 -8.40 -10.55 31.94
CA LEU A 216 -9.26 -10.43 33.11
C LEU A 216 -10.68 -9.99 32.71
N THR A 217 -11.67 -10.46 33.46
CA THR A 217 -13.08 -10.12 33.27
C THR A 217 -13.80 -10.07 34.61
N GLN A 218 -14.90 -9.33 34.71
CA GLN A 218 -15.62 -9.15 35.96
C GLN A 218 -17.11 -9.41 35.83
N GLN A 219 -17.72 -9.93 36.90
CA GLN A 219 -19.16 -10.01 37.06
C GLN A 219 -19.52 -9.94 38.55
N ASP A 220 -20.54 -9.15 38.88
CA ASP A 220 -21.13 -9.08 40.24
C ASP A 220 -20.11 -8.83 41.36
N GLY A 221 -19.09 -8.01 41.09
CA GLY A 221 -18.02 -7.66 42.03
C GLY A 221 -16.96 -8.75 42.21
N TRP A 222 -17.00 -9.81 41.41
CA TRP A 222 -15.93 -10.79 41.29
C TRP A 222 -15.09 -10.50 40.05
N LEU A 223 -13.78 -10.64 40.20
CA LEU A 223 -12.83 -10.52 39.12
C LEU A 223 -12.20 -11.89 38.86
N TYR A 224 -12.27 -12.31 37.60
CA TYR A 224 -11.71 -13.56 37.11
C TYR A 224 -10.52 -13.25 36.23
N VAL A 225 -9.34 -13.72 36.63
CA VAL A 225 -8.07 -13.36 36.01
C VAL A 225 -7.32 -14.59 35.60
N VAL A 226 -6.85 -14.62 34.37
CA VAL A 226 -6.09 -15.75 33.85
C VAL A 226 -4.62 -15.39 33.69
N SER A 227 -3.75 -16.29 34.14
CA SER A 227 -2.30 -16.12 34.07
C SER A 227 -1.61 -17.33 33.48
N ALA A 228 -0.45 -17.10 32.86
CA ALA A 228 0.39 -18.15 32.29
C ALA A 228 1.65 -18.38 33.13
N ARG A 229 1.97 -19.65 33.40
CA ARG A 229 3.24 -20.11 33.97
C ARG A 229 4.15 -20.68 32.88
N VAL A 230 5.42 -20.86 33.24
CA VAL A 230 6.36 -21.62 32.41
C VAL A 230 5.86 -23.07 32.30
N GLY A 231 6.00 -23.68 31.12
CA GLY A 231 5.61 -25.08 30.90
C GLY A 231 4.18 -25.30 30.40
N ASN A 232 3.56 -24.30 29.76
CA ASN A 232 2.23 -24.40 29.14
C ASN A 232 1.08 -24.70 30.13
N GLN A 233 1.20 -24.17 31.36
CA GLN A 233 0.17 -24.24 32.40
C GLN A 233 -0.45 -22.87 32.63
N GLY A 234 -1.79 -22.84 32.74
CA GLY A 234 -2.56 -21.65 33.06
C GLY A 234 -3.11 -21.71 34.49
N LEU A 235 -3.37 -20.54 35.06
CA LEU A 235 -4.07 -20.38 36.33
C LEU A 235 -5.29 -19.47 36.12
N LEU A 236 -6.43 -19.85 36.71
CA LEU A 236 -7.59 -19.00 36.91
C LEU A 236 -7.57 -18.51 38.36
N HIS A 237 -7.36 -17.22 38.55
CA HIS A 237 -7.47 -16.54 39.83
C HIS A 237 -8.87 -15.95 39.97
N VAL A 238 -9.49 -16.16 41.13
CA VAL A 238 -10.76 -15.53 41.50
C VAL A 238 -10.50 -14.52 42.59
N ILE A 239 -10.94 -13.29 42.37
CA ILE A 239 -10.68 -12.17 43.27
C ILE A 239 -12.00 -11.54 43.69
N ASP A 240 -12.16 -11.37 44.99
CA ASP A 240 -13.21 -10.56 45.56
C ASP A 240 -12.83 -9.08 45.42
N ALA A 241 -13.60 -8.36 44.60
CA ALA A 241 -13.44 -6.93 44.31
C ALA A 241 -14.69 -6.13 44.74
N ARG A 242 -15.56 -6.69 45.59
CA ARG A 242 -16.81 -6.06 46.02
C ARG A 242 -16.61 -4.82 46.90
N HIS A 243 -15.43 -4.69 47.51
CA HIS A 243 -15.09 -3.57 48.38
C HIS A 243 -14.06 -2.66 47.71
N ALA A 244 -14.44 -1.40 47.48
CA ALA A 244 -13.58 -0.43 46.84
C ALA A 244 -12.21 -0.32 47.56
N GLY A 245 -11.13 -0.42 46.79
CA GLY A 245 -9.76 -0.35 47.31
C GLY A 245 -9.23 -1.66 47.90
N GLN A 246 -10.00 -2.75 47.84
CA GLN A 246 -9.57 -4.07 48.31
C GLN A 246 -9.78 -5.13 47.23
N LEU A 247 -8.68 -5.69 46.76
CA LEU A 247 -8.67 -6.87 45.91
C LEU A 247 -8.16 -8.03 46.75
N ARG A 248 -8.98 -9.09 46.92
CA ARG A 248 -8.59 -10.25 47.72
C ARG A 248 -8.68 -11.52 46.90
N LEU A 249 -7.56 -12.22 46.78
CA LEU A 249 -7.53 -13.55 46.15
C LEU A 249 -8.38 -14.54 46.98
N ALA A 250 -9.46 -15.04 46.38
CA ALA A 250 -10.34 -16.04 46.97
C ALA A 250 -9.94 -17.47 46.57
N ALA A 251 -9.58 -17.68 45.30
CA ALA A 251 -9.19 -18.99 44.80
C ALA A 251 -8.19 -18.91 43.65
N SER A 252 -7.47 -20.00 43.41
CA SER A 252 -6.64 -20.20 42.22
C SER A 252 -6.77 -21.64 41.74
N VAL A 253 -7.13 -21.82 40.47
CA VAL A 253 -7.37 -23.13 39.87
C VAL A 253 -6.45 -23.29 38.66
N ALA A 254 -5.64 -24.35 38.66
CA ALA A 254 -4.76 -24.65 37.54
C ALA A 254 -5.50 -25.36 36.41
N PHE A 255 -5.10 -25.07 35.18
CA PHE A 255 -5.59 -25.74 33.97
C PHE A 255 -4.47 -25.90 32.92
N GLU A 256 -4.73 -26.75 31.94
CA GLU A 256 -3.79 -27.00 30.85
C GLU A 256 -3.91 -25.95 29.74
N GLY A 257 -2.79 -25.45 29.24
CA GLY A 257 -2.72 -24.48 28.15
C GLY A 257 -2.38 -23.07 28.61
N VAL A 258 -1.96 -22.24 27.66
CA VAL A 258 -1.66 -20.82 27.89
C VAL A 258 -2.93 -20.01 27.64
N PRO A 259 -3.46 -19.30 28.66
CA PRO A 259 -4.64 -18.47 28.47
C PRO A 259 -4.36 -17.25 27.60
N TRP A 260 -5.30 -16.95 26.72
CA TRP A 260 -5.32 -15.75 25.88
C TRP A 260 -6.45 -14.81 26.27
N ASP A 261 -7.59 -15.35 26.64
CA ASP A 261 -8.80 -14.59 26.93
C ASP A 261 -9.68 -15.33 27.95
N VAL A 262 -10.47 -14.58 28.71
CA VAL A 262 -11.40 -15.08 29.73
C VAL A 262 -12.70 -14.31 29.65
N LEU A 263 -13.82 -15.02 29.64
CA LEU A 263 -15.15 -14.43 29.54
C LEU A 263 -16.07 -15.04 30.59
N VAL A 264 -16.81 -14.20 31.29
CA VAL A 264 -17.84 -14.62 32.24
C VAL A 264 -19.21 -14.20 31.72
N HIS A 265 -20.18 -15.11 31.80
CA HIS A 265 -21.58 -14.81 31.51
C HIS A 265 -22.50 -15.68 32.35
N GLY A 266 -23.29 -15.04 33.22
CA GLY A 266 -24.25 -15.72 34.07
C GLY A 266 -23.56 -16.64 35.08
N ASP A 267 -23.89 -17.93 35.03
CA ASP A 267 -23.32 -18.95 35.91
C ASP A 267 -22.10 -19.66 35.31
N ARG A 268 -21.49 -19.10 34.25
CA ARG A 268 -20.38 -19.73 33.52
C ARG A 268 -19.21 -18.81 33.29
N LEU A 269 -18.04 -19.44 33.25
CA LEU A 269 -16.80 -18.84 32.83
C LEU A 269 -16.13 -19.68 31.74
N TYR A 270 -15.56 -19.01 30.77
CA TYR A 270 -14.91 -19.60 29.62
C TYR A 270 -13.48 -19.08 29.50
N ILE A 271 -12.55 -19.96 29.15
CA ILE A 271 -11.15 -19.60 28.94
C ILE A 271 -10.70 -20.07 27.57
N ALA A 272 -10.17 -19.15 26.77
CA ALA A 272 -9.43 -19.47 25.56
C ALA A 272 -8.00 -19.85 25.95
N ALA A 273 -7.72 -21.15 26.07
CA ALA A 273 -6.47 -21.69 26.60
C ALA A 273 -5.42 -21.99 25.50
N GLY A 274 -5.51 -21.35 24.34
CA GLY A 274 -4.57 -21.54 23.25
C GLY A 274 -4.51 -23.01 22.83
N GLY A 275 -3.33 -23.64 22.95
CA GLY A 275 -3.17 -25.08 22.68
C GLY A 275 -3.97 -26.01 23.58
N GLY A 276 -4.46 -25.52 24.73
CA GLY A 276 -5.36 -26.25 25.63
C GLY A 276 -6.81 -26.28 25.17
N GLY A 277 -7.17 -25.50 24.14
CA GLY A 277 -8.54 -25.46 23.61
C GLY A 277 -9.41 -24.39 24.25
N LEU A 278 -10.72 -24.61 24.18
CA LEU A 278 -11.74 -23.84 24.91
C LEU A 278 -12.15 -24.59 26.18
N LEU A 279 -11.95 -23.95 27.35
CA LEU A 279 -12.31 -24.51 28.65
C LEU A 279 -13.58 -23.84 29.19
N SER A 280 -14.41 -24.61 29.89
CA SER A 280 -15.64 -24.10 30.54
C SER A 280 -15.67 -24.46 32.02
N PHE A 281 -16.05 -23.48 32.84
CA PHE A 281 -16.18 -23.59 34.29
C PHE A 281 -17.60 -23.25 34.73
N ALA A 282 -18.13 -24.01 35.68
CA ALA A 282 -19.35 -23.68 36.40
C ALA A 282 -19.04 -22.71 37.56
N LEU A 283 -19.87 -21.68 37.70
CA LEU A 283 -19.81 -20.66 38.76
C LEU A 283 -20.99 -20.76 39.71
N ALA A 284 -21.36 -21.97 40.16
CA ALA A 284 -22.39 -22.15 41.19
C ALA A 284 -22.07 -21.37 42.48
N ARG A 285 -20.76 -21.22 42.78
CA ARG A 285 -20.24 -20.24 43.73
C ARG A 285 -19.05 -19.53 43.07
N PRO A 286 -19.04 -18.18 43.01
CA PRO A 286 -17.97 -17.43 42.37
C PRO A 286 -16.57 -17.75 42.87
N ASP A 287 -16.42 -17.96 44.19
CA ASP A 287 -15.17 -18.26 44.90
C ASP A 287 -14.68 -19.72 44.76
N SER A 288 -15.45 -20.57 44.10
CA SER A 288 -15.16 -22.01 43.97
C SER A 288 -15.50 -22.50 42.55
N PRO A 289 -14.86 -21.96 41.50
CA PRO A 289 -15.13 -22.35 40.12
C PRO A 289 -14.78 -23.83 39.88
N GLN A 290 -15.63 -24.54 39.15
CA GLN A 290 -15.43 -25.96 38.86
C GLN A 290 -15.26 -26.18 37.36
N LEU A 291 -14.15 -26.81 36.94
CA LEU A 291 -13.92 -27.17 35.55
C LEU A 291 -14.96 -28.21 35.10
N MET A 292 -15.77 -27.87 34.09
CA MET A 292 -16.76 -28.76 33.51
C MET A 292 -16.15 -29.63 32.40
N GLY A 293 -15.15 -29.10 31.67
CA GLY A 293 -14.42 -29.82 30.63
C GLY A 293 -13.82 -28.88 29.57
N SER A 294 -13.15 -29.49 28.58
CA SER A 294 -12.69 -28.84 27.35
C SER A 294 -13.65 -29.15 26.21
N ALA A 295 -14.08 -28.11 25.48
CA ALA A 295 -15.04 -28.27 24.38
C ALA A 295 -14.35 -28.61 23.05
N ASP A 296 -13.11 -28.16 22.83
CA ASP A 296 -12.38 -28.39 21.60
C ASP A 296 -10.86 -28.18 21.78
N HIS A 297 -10.09 -29.26 21.92
CA HIS A 297 -8.61 -29.20 21.96
C HIS A 297 -7.98 -28.95 20.58
N SER A 298 -8.73 -29.12 19.50
CA SER A 298 -8.25 -28.83 18.14
C SER A 298 -8.30 -27.33 17.84
N LEU A 299 -9.21 -26.60 18.48
CA LEU A 299 -9.32 -25.16 18.39
C LEU A 299 -8.22 -24.49 19.22
N ARG A 300 -7.23 -23.89 18.57
CA ARG A 300 -6.24 -23.05 19.26
C ARG A 300 -6.83 -21.69 19.64
N ALA A 301 -7.74 -21.70 20.60
CA ALA A 301 -8.59 -20.57 20.97
C ALA A 301 -7.77 -19.35 21.42
N ILE A 302 -8.14 -18.16 20.93
CA ILE A 302 -7.48 -16.89 21.28
C ILE A 302 -8.47 -15.92 21.93
N ALA A 303 -9.61 -15.65 21.29
CA ALA A 303 -10.56 -14.65 21.74
C ALA A 303 -11.96 -15.22 21.87
N LEU A 304 -12.72 -14.67 22.81
CA LEU A 304 -14.08 -15.08 23.15
C LEU A 304 -15.03 -13.89 23.01
N HIS A 305 -16.26 -14.19 22.62
CA HIS A 305 -17.35 -13.22 22.67
C HIS A 305 -18.65 -13.94 22.95
N HIS A 306 -19.56 -13.30 23.66
CA HIS A 306 -20.85 -13.89 24.00
C HIS A 306 -22.00 -13.05 23.44
N GLN A 307 -22.99 -13.73 22.86
CA GLN A 307 -24.21 -13.11 22.37
C GLN A 307 -25.42 -14.01 22.68
N GLY A 308 -26.32 -13.56 23.54
CA GLY A 308 -27.54 -14.31 23.86
C GLY A 308 -27.25 -15.62 24.57
N ASP A 309 -27.47 -16.76 23.92
CA ASP A 309 -27.10 -18.10 24.44
C ASP A 309 -25.88 -18.71 23.70
N GLN A 310 -25.25 -17.91 22.83
CA GLN A 310 -24.14 -18.33 21.99
C GLN A 310 -22.81 -17.80 22.52
N LEU A 311 -21.81 -18.68 22.50
CA LEU A 311 -20.40 -18.35 22.73
C LEU A 311 -19.66 -18.46 21.40
N LEU A 312 -19.00 -17.39 21.01
CA LEU A 312 -18.11 -17.35 19.87
C LEU A 312 -16.67 -17.50 20.36
N ALA A 313 -15.91 -18.37 19.71
CA ALA A 313 -14.48 -18.54 19.97
C ALA A 313 -13.69 -18.48 18.67
N SER A 314 -12.69 -17.61 18.62
CA SER A 314 -11.78 -17.51 17.48
C SER A 314 -10.46 -18.23 17.75
N SER A 315 -9.74 -18.55 16.68
CA SER A 315 -8.53 -19.36 16.76
C SER A 315 -7.32 -18.77 16.02
N SER A 316 -6.13 -19.15 16.47
CA SER A 316 -4.88 -18.97 15.72
C SER A 316 -4.86 -19.72 14.37
N SER A 317 -5.72 -20.72 14.21
CA SER A 317 -5.82 -21.62 13.05
C SER A 317 -6.88 -21.20 12.01
N ALA A 318 -7.20 -19.91 11.91
CA ALA A 318 -8.07 -19.36 10.86
C ALA A 318 -9.55 -19.79 10.96
N GLN A 319 -10.04 -19.91 12.19
CA GLN A 319 -11.41 -20.37 12.47
C GLN A 319 -12.11 -19.46 13.47
N LEU A 320 -13.43 -19.31 13.27
CA LEU A 320 -14.40 -18.80 14.23
C LEU A 320 -15.43 -19.90 14.45
N VAL A 321 -15.67 -20.29 15.69
CA VAL A 321 -16.62 -21.33 16.06
C VAL A 321 -17.71 -20.73 16.93
N VAL A 322 -18.96 -21.06 16.63
CA VAL A 322 -20.14 -20.69 17.41
C VAL A 322 -20.60 -21.91 18.18
N TYR A 323 -20.63 -21.78 19.50
CA TYR A 323 -21.09 -22.80 20.43
C TYR A 323 -22.41 -22.37 21.06
N ARG A 324 -23.30 -23.33 21.26
CA ARG A 324 -24.47 -23.18 22.13
C ARG A 324 -24.12 -23.70 23.51
N GLN A 325 -24.44 -22.92 24.54
CA GLN A 325 -24.39 -23.40 25.91
C GLN A 325 -25.44 -24.48 26.15
N THR A 326 -25.09 -25.55 26.87
CA THR A 326 -26.06 -26.58 27.29
C THR A 326 -26.04 -26.79 28.80
N ARG A 327 -27.13 -27.34 29.33
CA ARG A 327 -27.24 -27.73 30.74
C ARG A 327 -26.55 -29.06 31.07
N ASP A 328 -26.07 -29.81 30.06
CA ASP A 328 -25.39 -31.08 30.26
C ASP A 328 -23.95 -30.83 30.75
N PRO A 329 -23.59 -31.24 31.99
CA PRO A 329 -22.25 -31.05 32.51
C PRO A 329 -21.18 -31.80 31.72
N ALA A 330 -21.52 -32.92 31.06
CA ALA A 330 -20.59 -33.69 30.25
C ALA A 330 -20.34 -33.07 28.87
N ARG A 331 -21.24 -32.19 28.42
CA ARG A 331 -21.15 -31.47 27.14
C ARG A 331 -21.56 -30.01 27.33
N PRO A 332 -20.76 -29.22 28.07
CA PRO A 332 -21.14 -27.86 28.46
C PRO A 332 -21.37 -26.94 27.26
N LEU A 333 -20.73 -27.25 26.12
CA LEU A 333 -20.82 -26.52 24.87
C LEU A 333 -21.05 -27.50 23.73
N VAL A 334 -21.94 -27.14 22.80
CA VAL A 334 -22.18 -27.86 21.55
C VAL A 334 -21.88 -26.93 20.40
N GLU A 335 -20.96 -27.34 19.51
CA GLU A 335 -20.67 -26.60 18.28
C GLU A 335 -21.92 -26.53 17.39
N GLU A 336 -22.34 -25.33 17.04
CA GLU A 336 -23.42 -25.08 16.09
C GLU A 336 -22.88 -24.84 14.68
N LYS A 337 -21.85 -24.00 14.58
CA LYS A 337 -21.30 -23.53 13.31
C LYS A 337 -19.80 -23.29 13.43
N ARG A 338 -19.11 -23.48 12.30
CA ARG A 338 -17.69 -23.16 12.15
C ARG A 338 -17.46 -22.42 10.84
N PHE A 339 -16.82 -21.28 10.94
CA PHE A 339 -16.49 -20.42 9.82
C PHE A 339 -14.98 -20.40 9.62
N LEU A 340 -14.56 -20.44 8.37
CA LEU A 340 -13.20 -20.09 7.99
C LEU A 340 -13.09 -18.56 7.97
N CYS A 341 -12.00 -18.04 8.53
CA CYS A 341 -11.71 -16.62 8.58
C CYS A 341 -10.19 -16.42 8.55
N GLY A 342 -9.72 -15.17 8.64
CA GLY A 342 -8.30 -14.92 8.50
C GLY A 342 -7.41 -15.61 9.55
N ARG A 343 -6.13 -15.78 9.24
CA ARG A 343 -5.11 -16.38 10.11
C ARG A 343 -4.85 -15.46 11.30
N ILE A 344 -4.93 -16.04 12.51
CA ILE A 344 -4.74 -15.37 13.81
C ILE A 344 -5.83 -14.32 14.06
N ASN A 345 -6.92 -14.76 14.66
CA ASN A 345 -8.03 -13.93 15.06
C ASN A 345 -7.86 -13.53 16.53
N ARG A 346 -7.74 -12.22 16.79
CA ARG A 346 -7.36 -11.70 18.11
C ARG A 346 -8.48 -11.02 18.90
N GLY A 347 -9.49 -10.52 18.21
CA GLY A 347 -10.64 -9.86 18.82
C GLY A 347 -11.91 -10.21 18.07
N ILE A 348 -13.02 -10.24 18.78
CA ILE A 348 -14.34 -10.54 18.25
C ILE A 348 -15.33 -9.56 18.87
N ALA A 349 -16.11 -8.90 18.02
CA ALA A 349 -17.30 -8.19 18.43
C ALA A 349 -18.48 -8.62 17.58
N VAL A 350 -19.69 -8.54 18.12
CA VAL A 350 -20.90 -8.82 17.36
C VAL A 350 -21.79 -7.58 17.33
N HIS A 351 -22.36 -7.30 16.16
CA HIS A 351 -23.32 -6.24 15.94
C HIS A 351 -24.39 -6.70 14.95
N ASP A 352 -25.67 -6.65 15.34
CA ASP A 352 -26.81 -7.03 14.49
C ASP A 352 -26.68 -8.40 13.78
N GLY A 353 -26.15 -9.41 14.50
CA GLY A 353 -25.95 -10.77 13.97
C GLY A 353 -24.75 -10.93 13.03
N LEU A 354 -23.94 -9.89 12.89
CA LEU A 354 -22.67 -9.90 12.15
C LEU A 354 -21.51 -9.93 13.14
N ALA A 355 -20.65 -10.95 13.06
CA ALA A 355 -19.41 -11.00 13.80
C ALA A 355 -18.31 -10.22 13.06
N LEU A 356 -17.70 -9.27 13.75
CA LEU A 356 -16.51 -8.53 13.37
C LEU A 356 -15.31 -9.22 14.01
N VAL A 357 -14.43 -9.81 13.19
CA VAL A 357 -13.27 -10.57 13.68
C VAL A 357 -11.98 -9.89 13.27
N ALA A 358 -11.17 -9.47 14.25
CA ALA A 358 -9.87 -8.87 14.04
C ALA A 358 -8.82 -9.93 13.67
N ALA A 359 -8.65 -10.18 12.37
CA ALA A 359 -7.79 -11.21 11.81
C ALA A 359 -6.34 -10.75 11.56
N SER A 360 -5.72 -10.08 12.54
CA SER A 360 -4.28 -9.72 12.53
C SER A 360 -3.80 -9.07 11.22
N GLN A 361 -3.00 -9.76 10.39
CA GLN A 361 -2.46 -9.25 9.12
C GLN A 361 -3.47 -9.26 7.97
N GLN A 362 -4.62 -9.93 8.16
CA GLN A 362 -5.70 -10.08 7.18
C GLN A 362 -6.85 -9.12 7.44
N GLY A 363 -6.67 -8.17 8.34
CA GLY A 363 -7.67 -7.14 8.58
C GLY A 363 -8.92 -7.67 9.27
N LEU A 364 -10.09 -7.10 8.96
CA LEU A 364 -11.33 -7.42 9.64
C LEU A 364 -12.21 -8.31 8.78
N SER A 365 -12.46 -9.52 9.26
CA SER A 365 -13.47 -10.40 8.68
C SER A 365 -14.85 -10.01 9.21
N LEU A 366 -15.83 -9.89 8.32
CA LEU A 366 -17.24 -9.70 8.66
C LEU A 366 -17.99 -10.99 8.34
N ILE A 367 -18.51 -11.65 9.36
CA ILE A 367 -19.11 -12.98 9.25
C ILE A 367 -20.58 -12.87 9.62
N ASP A 368 -21.45 -13.18 8.67
CA ASP A 368 -22.89 -13.29 8.92
C ASP A 368 -23.17 -14.59 9.68
N LEU A 369 -23.53 -14.48 10.95
CA LEU A 369 -23.77 -15.64 11.82
C LEU A 369 -25.00 -16.44 11.37
N ALA A 370 -25.90 -15.84 10.58
CA ALA A 370 -27.04 -16.54 9.99
C ALA A 370 -26.64 -17.38 8.75
N ALA A 371 -25.51 -17.09 8.09
CA ALA A 371 -25.10 -17.77 6.87
C ALA A 371 -24.74 -19.25 7.06
N ASP A 372 -24.74 -20.00 5.95
CA ASP A 372 -24.30 -21.38 5.91
C ASP A 372 -22.76 -21.47 6.01
N PRO A 373 -22.20 -22.31 6.90
CA PRO A 373 -20.77 -22.36 7.22
C PRO A 373 -19.86 -22.85 6.06
N GLY A 374 -20.46 -23.38 4.98
CA GLY A 374 -19.75 -23.94 3.82
C GLY A 374 -19.48 -22.96 2.67
N GLN A 375 -19.97 -21.72 2.75
CA GLN A 375 -19.66 -20.68 1.76
C GLN A 375 -18.80 -19.61 2.44
N PRO A 376 -17.60 -19.29 1.92
CA PRO A 376 -16.90 -18.11 2.39
C PRO A 376 -17.79 -16.91 2.05
N ALA A 377 -18.45 -16.33 3.06
CA ALA A 377 -19.18 -15.09 2.87
C ALA A 377 -18.14 -14.00 2.56
N PRO A 378 -18.04 -13.48 1.32
CA PRO A 378 -17.05 -12.47 1.02
C PRO A 378 -17.63 -11.13 1.46
N LEU A 379 -17.38 -10.78 2.70
CA LEU A 379 -17.08 -9.40 3.05
C LEU A 379 -15.63 -9.22 3.50
N GLU A 380 -14.80 -10.22 3.26
CA GLU A 380 -13.36 -10.15 3.46
C GLU A 380 -12.73 -9.28 2.37
N LEU A 381 -12.32 -8.06 2.75
CA LEU A 381 -11.14 -7.47 2.12
C LEU A 381 -10.01 -7.42 3.12
N ALA A 382 -9.20 -8.46 3.05
CA ALA A 382 -7.91 -8.59 3.67
C ALA A 382 -6.86 -8.21 2.63
N LEU A 383 -6.20 -7.06 2.77
CA LEU A 383 -5.10 -6.69 1.86
C LEU A 383 -3.76 -6.88 2.58
N HIS A 384 -3.01 -7.88 2.14
CA HIS A 384 -1.70 -8.25 2.69
C HIS A 384 -0.59 -7.30 2.26
N ALA A 385 0.25 -6.94 3.21
CA ALA A 385 1.16 -5.80 3.07
C ALA A 385 2.57 -6.08 2.55
N ASP A 386 2.80 -7.22 1.89
CA ASP A 386 4.01 -7.45 1.11
C ASP A 386 3.87 -6.77 -0.27
N HIS A 387 3.64 -5.45 -0.26
CA HIS A 387 3.50 -4.61 -1.45
C HIS A 387 4.81 -3.88 -1.77
N GLN A 388 5.85 -4.65 -2.11
CA GLN A 388 6.99 -4.10 -2.86
C GLN A 388 6.75 -4.18 -4.38
N THR A 389 5.72 -4.90 -4.83
CA THR A 389 5.49 -5.21 -6.26
C THR A 389 4.03 -5.09 -6.66
N ALA A 390 3.29 -4.12 -6.11
CA ALA A 390 1.95 -3.86 -6.62
C ALA A 390 2.06 -3.45 -8.11
N SER A 391 1.23 -4.06 -8.94
CA SER A 391 0.97 -3.61 -10.30
C SER A 391 -0.53 -3.52 -10.48
N TRP A 392 -0.97 -2.56 -11.29
CA TRP A 392 -2.37 -2.38 -11.62
C TRP A 392 -2.60 -2.84 -13.05
N SER A 393 -3.79 -3.37 -13.30
CA SER A 393 -4.34 -3.42 -14.65
C SER A 393 -5.76 -2.90 -14.63
N VAL A 394 -6.12 -2.15 -15.66
CA VAL A 394 -7.38 -1.39 -15.69
C VAL A 394 -8.15 -1.72 -16.97
N SER A 395 -9.44 -1.95 -16.82
CA SER A 395 -10.43 -1.86 -17.90
C SER A 395 -11.52 -0.87 -17.51
N PRO A 396 -12.44 -0.50 -18.42
CA PRO A 396 -13.53 0.41 -18.09
C PRO A 396 -14.39 -0.05 -16.90
N ALA A 397 -14.51 -1.37 -16.70
CA ALA A 397 -15.34 -1.96 -15.66
C ALA A 397 -14.57 -2.44 -14.43
N PHE A 398 -13.29 -2.81 -14.58
CA PHE A 398 -12.52 -3.48 -13.52
C PHE A 398 -11.14 -2.88 -13.33
N ILE A 399 -10.64 -2.97 -12.11
CA ILE A 399 -9.27 -2.66 -11.74
C ILE A 399 -8.73 -3.85 -10.95
N SER A 400 -7.61 -4.41 -11.38
CA SER A 400 -6.86 -5.39 -10.59
C SER A 400 -5.70 -4.74 -9.87
N ILE A 401 -5.41 -5.26 -8.68
CA ILE A 401 -4.23 -4.94 -7.89
C ILE A 401 -3.63 -6.26 -7.43
N GLN A 402 -2.38 -6.51 -7.82
CA GLN A 402 -1.65 -7.69 -7.36
C GLN A 402 -0.77 -7.38 -6.15
N ASN A 403 -0.52 -8.39 -5.32
CA ASN A 403 0.68 -8.45 -4.50
C ASN A 403 1.55 -9.63 -4.98
N LYS A 404 2.42 -10.15 -4.11
CA LYS A 404 3.29 -11.27 -4.46
C LYS A 404 2.51 -12.53 -4.84
N THR A 405 1.41 -12.88 -4.16
CA THR A 405 0.69 -14.15 -4.39
C THR A 405 -0.81 -13.99 -4.59
N GLU A 406 -1.36 -12.82 -4.31
CA GLU A 406 -2.78 -12.54 -4.35
C GLU A 406 -3.12 -11.50 -5.41
N LEU A 407 -4.34 -11.60 -5.92
CA LEU A 407 -4.92 -10.63 -6.82
C LEU A 407 -6.26 -10.17 -6.28
N VAL A 408 -6.46 -8.86 -6.21
CA VAL A 408 -7.73 -8.23 -5.85
C VAL A 408 -8.32 -7.54 -7.08
N LEU A 409 -9.60 -7.79 -7.35
CA LEU A 409 -10.38 -7.12 -8.37
C LEU A 409 -11.38 -6.17 -7.72
N LEU A 410 -11.31 -4.92 -8.15
CA LEU A 410 -12.31 -3.89 -7.89
C LEU A 410 -13.15 -3.71 -9.15
N LYS A 411 -14.47 -3.62 -8.98
CA LYS A 411 -15.44 -3.33 -10.03
C LYS A 411 -15.97 -1.92 -9.86
N ARG A 412 -16.05 -1.19 -10.98
CA ARG A 412 -16.73 0.09 -11.04
C ARG A 412 -18.23 -0.11 -10.97
N GLN A 413 -18.86 0.56 -10.03
CA GLN A 413 -20.30 0.55 -9.83
C GLN A 413 -20.98 1.66 -10.62
N PRO A 414 -22.31 1.58 -10.84
CA PRO A 414 -23.07 2.65 -11.50
C PRO A 414 -22.99 4.01 -10.79
N ASP A 415 -22.74 4.01 -9.47
CA ASP A 415 -22.51 5.22 -8.65
C ASP A 415 -21.12 5.85 -8.88
N GLY A 416 -20.30 5.28 -9.77
CA GLY A 416 -18.95 5.72 -10.08
C GLY A 416 -17.88 5.28 -9.07
N LEU A 417 -18.26 4.60 -7.99
CA LEU A 417 -17.34 4.10 -6.97
C LEU A 417 -16.74 2.76 -7.38
N LEU A 418 -15.48 2.55 -7.02
CA LEU A 418 -14.82 1.25 -7.13
C LEU A 418 -15.16 0.44 -5.89
N ARG A 419 -15.70 -0.76 -6.10
CA ARG A 419 -16.01 -1.70 -5.02
C ARG A 419 -15.32 -3.01 -5.26
N PRO A 420 -14.76 -3.64 -4.22
CA PRO A 420 -14.20 -4.97 -4.37
C PRO A 420 -15.23 -5.95 -4.89
N PHE A 421 -14.76 -6.80 -5.78
CA PHE A 421 -15.59 -7.71 -6.54
C PHE A 421 -15.13 -9.15 -6.36
N TRP A 422 -13.82 -9.37 -6.33
CA TRP A 422 -13.24 -10.69 -6.22
C TRP A 422 -11.81 -10.61 -5.70
N GLN A 423 -11.38 -11.63 -4.96
CA GLN A 423 -10.02 -11.77 -4.46
C GLN A 423 -9.63 -13.25 -4.50
N GLN A 424 -8.37 -13.53 -4.81
CA GLN A 424 -7.80 -14.88 -4.71
C GLN A 424 -6.33 -14.83 -4.33
N ASP A 425 -5.96 -15.64 -3.33
CA ASP A 425 -4.57 -16.05 -3.09
C ASP A 425 -4.25 -17.29 -3.92
N PHE A 426 -3.20 -17.21 -4.72
CA PHE A 426 -2.73 -18.31 -5.55
C PHE A 426 -1.70 -19.19 -4.85
N SER A 427 -1.26 -18.86 -3.62
CA SER A 427 -0.16 -19.53 -2.89
C SER A 427 1.17 -19.58 -3.69
N ARG A 428 1.25 -18.83 -4.79
CA ARG A 428 2.33 -18.84 -5.78
C ARG A 428 2.59 -17.43 -6.24
N ARG A 429 3.85 -17.14 -6.57
CA ARG A 429 4.23 -15.80 -7.02
C ARG A 429 3.50 -15.46 -8.32
N ILE A 430 2.81 -14.33 -8.35
CA ILE A 430 2.31 -13.70 -9.56
C ILE A 430 3.48 -12.93 -10.20
N TYR A 431 3.85 -13.27 -11.42
CA TYR A 431 4.90 -12.55 -12.14
C TYR A 431 4.34 -11.33 -12.86
N ASP A 432 3.20 -11.51 -13.50
CA ASP A 432 2.54 -10.47 -14.26
C ASP A 432 1.04 -10.77 -14.39
N HIS A 433 0.23 -9.73 -14.52
CA HIS A 433 -1.19 -9.87 -14.84
C HIS A 433 -1.67 -8.70 -15.71
N GLN A 434 -2.64 -8.97 -16.57
CA GLN A 434 -3.27 -7.94 -17.40
C GLN A 434 -4.78 -8.18 -17.52
N ILE A 435 -5.52 -7.08 -17.49
CA ILE A 435 -6.93 -6.99 -17.81
C ILE A 435 -7.06 -6.26 -19.14
N LYS A 436 -7.79 -6.88 -20.08
CA LYS A 436 -8.26 -6.25 -21.31
C LYS A 436 -9.76 -6.53 -21.43
N ASP A 437 -10.56 -5.48 -21.49
CA ASP A 437 -12.03 -5.57 -21.50
C ASP A 437 -12.56 -6.40 -20.32
N ASN A 438 -13.06 -7.61 -20.60
CA ASN A 438 -13.59 -8.57 -19.64
C ASN A 438 -12.72 -9.82 -19.50
N LEU A 439 -11.46 -9.78 -19.96
CA LEU A 439 -10.51 -10.87 -19.83
C LEU A 439 -9.40 -10.48 -18.86
N LEU A 440 -8.99 -11.45 -18.05
CA LEU A 440 -7.90 -11.32 -17.09
C LEU A 440 -6.92 -12.48 -17.31
N ALA A 441 -5.68 -12.14 -17.68
CA ALA A 441 -4.58 -13.09 -17.78
C ALA A 441 -3.67 -12.96 -16.55
N ILE A 442 -3.29 -14.08 -15.95
CA ILE A 442 -2.45 -14.12 -14.73
C ILE A 442 -1.36 -15.16 -14.93
N ASN A 443 -0.10 -14.75 -14.84
CA ASN A 443 1.04 -15.67 -14.94
C ASN A 443 1.59 -16.01 -13.56
N LEU A 444 1.58 -17.31 -13.25
CA LEU A 444 1.90 -17.86 -11.94
C LEU A 444 3.16 -18.72 -11.99
N ARG A 445 4.03 -18.54 -11.00
CA ARG A 445 5.23 -19.35 -10.83
C ARG A 445 4.90 -20.84 -10.80
N GLN A 446 5.54 -21.60 -11.70
CA GLN A 446 5.41 -23.06 -11.86
C GLN A 446 4.01 -23.56 -12.26
N GLN A 447 2.99 -22.71 -12.33
CA GLN A 447 1.63 -23.10 -12.74
C GLN A 447 1.27 -22.61 -14.14
N GLY A 448 2.09 -21.75 -14.74
CA GLY A 448 1.83 -21.19 -16.06
C GLY A 448 0.79 -20.08 -16.02
N THR A 449 0.11 -19.84 -17.14
CA THR A 449 -0.81 -18.71 -17.30
C THR A 449 -2.26 -19.12 -17.20
N ARG A 450 -3.02 -18.47 -16.31
CA ARG A 450 -4.48 -18.60 -16.20
C ARG A 450 -5.14 -17.51 -17.04
N LEU A 451 -6.16 -17.87 -17.81
CA LEU A 451 -7.04 -16.92 -18.48
C LEU A 451 -8.43 -17.00 -17.85
N LEU A 452 -8.90 -15.87 -17.32
CA LEU A 452 -10.17 -15.73 -16.64
C LEU A 452 -11.11 -14.80 -17.42
N GLN A 453 -12.39 -15.14 -17.50
CA GLN A 453 -13.45 -14.24 -17.95
C GLN A 453 -14.05 -13.52 -16.75
N LEU A 454 -13.97 -12.19 -16.77
CA LEU A 454 -14.64 -11.32 -15.81
C LEU A 454 -16.11 -11.21 -16.18
N ARG A 455 -16.98 -11.48 -15.21
CA ARG A 455 -18.43 -11.39 -15.36
C ARG A 455 -18.95 -10.32 -14.42
N SER A 456 -20.05 -9.67 -14.79
CA SER A 456 -20.55 -8.52 -14.02
C SER A 456 -20.93 -8.88 -12.58
N ASN A 457 -21.63 -10.00 -12.35
CA ASN A 457 -22.20 -10.33 -11.04
C ASN A 457 -21.87 -11.76 -10.58
N GLN A 458 -20.83 -12.38 -11.13
CA GLN A 458 -20.39 -13.72 -10.78
C GLN A 458 -18.87 -13.76 -10.67
N PRO A 459 -18.29 -14.63 -9.82
CA PRO A 459 -16.85 -14.83 -9.77
C PRO A 459 -16.25 -15.06 -11.17
N PRO A 460 -15.00 -14.65 -11.42
CA PRO A 460 -14.34 -14.91 -12.70
C PRO A 460 -14.39 -16.39 -13.10
N LEU A 461 -14.64 -16.65 -14.38
CA LEU A 461 -14.64 -18.00 -14.94
C LEU A 461 -13.24 -18.36 -15.46
N LEU A 462 -12.70 -19.52 -15.10
CA LEU A 462 -11.50 -20.04 -15.77
C LEU A 462 -11.84 -20.48 -17.20
N LEU A 463 -11.28 -19.80 -18.19
CA LEU A 463 -11.42 -20.16 -19.61
C LEU A 463 -10.35 -21.15 -20.04
N ALA A 464 -9.10 -20.92 -19.64
CA ALA A 464 -7.98 -21.76 -20.03
C ALA A 464 -6.85 -21.70 -18.99
N GLN A 465 -6.11 -22.80 -18.89
CA GLN A 465 -4.85 -22.90 -18.16
C GLN A 465 -3.77 -23.31 -19.15
N LEU A 466 -2.87 -22.39 -19.46
CA LEU A 466 -1.67 -22.69 -20.25
C LEU A 466 -0.58 -23.23 -19.31
N PRO A 467 0.02 -24.39 -19.62
CA PRO A 467 1.07 -24.95 -18.79
C PRO A 467 2.27 -24.01 -18.71
N ALA A 468 3.05 -24.11 -17.64
CA ALA A 468 4.35 -23.46 -17.59
C ALA A 468 5.23 -24.07 -18.70
N THR A 469 5.87 -23.24 -19.52
CA THR A 469 6.88 -23.72 -20.46
C THR A 469 8.12 -24.14 -19.63
N GLU A 470 8.43 -25.43 -19.61
CA GLU A 470 9.36 -26.10 -18.68
C GLU A 470 10.87 -25.77 -18.87
N GLU A 471 11.26 -24.62 -19.39
CA GLU A 471 12.69 -24.37 -19.60
C GLU A 471 13.38 -23.76 -18.37
N GLN A 472 14.08 -24.63 -17.65
CA GLN A 472 15.11 -24.32 -16.64
C GLN A 472 14.67 -23.50 -15.42
N GLY A 473 13.41 -23.61 -14.98
CA GLY A 473 12.94 -22.94 -13.76
C GLY A 473 12.92 -21.41 -13.84
N GLN A 474 13.11 -20.84 -15.04
CA GLN A 474 12.98 -19.42 -15.33
C GLN A 474 11.64 -19.19 -16.02
N ASN A 475 10.79 -18.36 -15.41
CA ASN A 475 9.41 -18.18 -15.87
C ASN A 475 9.30 -17.08 -16.93
N ILE A 476 8.26 -17.20 -17.75
CA ILE A 476 7.74 -16.14 -18.63
C ILE A 476 7.57 -14.87 -17.78
N ASN A 477 8.20 -13.75 -18.15
CA ASN A 477 8.24 -12.55 -17.31
C ASN A 477 7.12 -11.56 -17.63
N ARG A 478 6.64 -11.54 -18.88
CA ARG A 478 5.64 -10.58 -19.36
C ARG A 478 4.54 -11.27 -20.17
N LEU A 479 3.31 -10.84 -19.95
CA LEU A 479 2.15 -11.20 -20.77
C LEU A 479 1.63 -9.98 -21.52
N TYR A 480 1.04 -10.21 -22.69
CA TYR A 480 0.41 -9.18 -23.50
C TYR A 480 -0.96 -9.68 -23.93
N LEU A 481 -2.00 -9.10 -23.34
CA LEU A 481 -3.38 -9.50 -23.58
C LEU A 481 -4.07 -8.51 -24.52
N GLU A 482 -4.52 -9.01 -25.67
CA GLU A 482 -5.38 -8.32 -26.61
C GLU A 482 -6.76 -8.97 -26.67
N PRO A 483 -7.79 -8.31 -27.23
CA PRO A 483 -9.15 -8.84 -27.25
C PRO A 483 -9.28 -10.23 -27.90
N THR A 484 -8.39 -10.56 -28.84
CA THR A 484 -8.42 -11.82 -29.61
C THR A 484 -7.16 -12.67 -29.46
N SER A 485 -6.12 -12.18 -28.78
CA SER A 485 -4.85 -12.91 -28.67
C SER A 485 -4.16 -12.71 -27.33
N LEU A 486 -3.35 -13.68 -26.94
CA LEU A 486 -2.48 -13.63 -25.78
C LEU A 486 -1.06 -13.93 -26.24
N SER A 487 -0.10 -13.07 -25.90
CA SER A 487 1.31 -13.32 -26.17
C SER A 487 2.08 -13.47 -24.87
N LEU A 488 2.91 -14.50 -24.77
CA LEU A 488 3.72 -14.83 -23.61
C LEU A 488 5.20 -14.76 -23.97
N CYS A 489 5.96 -13.96 -23.23
CA CYS A 489 7.39 -13.81 -23.45
C CYS A 489 8.22 -14.51 -22.37
N GLY A 490 9.12 -15.40 -22.79
CA GLY A 490 10.02 -16.13 -21.90
C GLY A 490 11.44 -16.30 -22.47
N PRO A 491 12.31 -17.06 -21.78
CA PRO A 491 13.71 -17.28 -22.17
C PRO A 491 13.90 -17.90 -23.56
N SER A 492 12.91 -18.67 -24.04
CA SER A 492 12.89 -19.33 -25.36
C SER A 492 12.27 -18.48 -26.47
N GLY A 493 11.79 -17.27 -26.15
CA GLY A 493 11.22 -16.33 -27.11
C GLY A 493 9.75 -15.99 -26.85
N LEU A 494 9.00 -15.74 -27.92
CA LEU A 494 7.64 -15.21 -27.88
C LEU A 494 6.64 -16.26 -28.39
N HIS A 495 5.68 -16.63 -27.55
CA HIS A 495 4.61 -17.55 -27.88
C HIS A 495 3.30 -16.79 -28.04
N HIS A 496 2.66 -16.90 -29.19
CA HIS A 496 1.42 -16.20 -29.52
C HIS A 496 0.25 -17.18 -29.65
N PHE A 497 -0.80 -16.90 -28.92
CA PHE A 497 -2.00 -17.72 -28.82
C PHE A 497 -3.20 -16.93 -29.37
N SER A 498 -4.02 -17.59 -30.19
CA SER A 498 -5.36 -17.09 -30.53
C SER A 498 -6.31 -17.47 -29.40
N LEU A 499 -7.05 -16.50 -28.87
CA LEU A 499 -8.00 -16.75 -27.76
C LEU A 499 -9.19 -17.59 -28.20
N GLU A 500 -9.57 -17.57 -29.48
CA GLU A 500 -10.66 -18.38 -30.03
C GLU A 500 -10.32 -19.87 -30.10
N GLN A 501 -9.03 -20.20 -30.12
CA GLN A 501 -8.54 -21.57 -30.28
C GLN A 501 -8.11 -22.18 -28.94
N LEU A 502 -8.25 -21.46 -27.82
CA LEU A 502 -7.84 -21.97 -26.52
C LEU A 502 -8.80 -23.07 -25.99
N PRO A 503 -8.27 -24.10 -25.29
CA PRO A 503 -6.85 -24.37 -25.05
C PRO A 503 -6.19 -25.09 -26.25
N ALA A 504 -5.19 -24.46 -26.87
CA ALA A 504 -4.40 -25.04 -27.96
C ALA A 504 -2.92 -24.61 -27.88
N ALA A 505 -2.08 -25.30 -28.67
CA ALA A 505 -0.70 -24.89 -28.89
C ALA A 505 -0.61 -23.46 -29.45
N PRO A 506 0.50 -22.73 -29.23
CA PRO A 506 0.66 -21.39 -29.76
C PRO A 506 0.53 -21.41 -31.30
N VAL A 507 -0.30 -20.51 -31.82
CA VAL A 507 -0.51 -20.29 -33.27
C VAL A 507 0.80 -19.92 -33.94
N LYS A 508 1.64 -19.16 -33.23
CA LYS A 508 2.98 -18.79 -33.69
C LYS A 508 3.95 -18.79 -32.52
N THR A 509 5.13 -19.38 -32.72
CA THR A 509 6.25 -19.31 -31.79
C THR A 509 7.44 -18.70 -32.51
N TRP A 510 8.01 -17.67 -31.91
CA TRP A 510 9.18 -16.98 -32.41
C TRP A 510 10.35 -17.21 -31.46
N GLN A 511 11.36 -17.92 -31.96
CA GLN A 511 12.61 -18.12 -31.23
C GLN A 511 13.43 -16.82 -31.26
N LEU A 512 13.67 -16.24 -30.09
CA LEU A 512 14.45 -15.03 -29.92
C LEU A 512 15.72 -15.40 -29.14
N PRO A 513 16.94 -15.21 -29.68
CA PRO A 513 18.16 -15.63 -29.02
C PRO A 513 18.43 -14.83 -27.75
N GLY A 514 18.67 -15.48 -26.62
CA GLY A 514 18.98 -14.83 -25.34
C GLY A 514 17.76 -14.48 -24.49
N THR A 515 18.00 -13.99 -23.27
CA THR A 515 16.94 -13.60 -22.33
C THR A 515 16.23 -12.33 -22.79
N THR A 516 14.92 -12.26 -22.57
CA THR A 516 14.09 -11.10 -22.87
C THR A 516 13.55 -10.51 -21.57
N GLU A 517 13.86 -9.24 -21.30
CA GLU A 517 13.39 -8.54 -20.10
C GLU A 517 12.00 -7.94 -20.34
N ALA A 518 11.80 -7.30 -21.49
CA ALA A 518 10.54 -6.68 -21.89
C ALA A 518 10.43 -6.57 -23.41
N LEU A 519 9.21 -6.34 -23.88
CA LEU A 519 8.88 -6.13 -25.29
C LEU A 519 8.00 -4.89 -25.47
N ALA A 520 8.14 -4.21 -26.60
CA ALA A 520 7.15 -3.29 -27.13
C ALA A 520 6.82 -3.68 -28.58
N ARG A 521 5.60 -3.39 -29.03
CA ARG A 521 5.16 -3.75 -30.38
C ARG A 521 4.54 -2.54 -31.08
N ASN A 522 4.86 -2.39 -32.36
CA ASN A 522 4.19 -1.47 -33.27
C ASN A 522 3.92 -2.19 -34.60
N GLY A 523 2.67 -2.62 -34.83
CA GLY A 523 2.29 -3.39 -36.02
C GLY A 523 3.12 -4.67 -36.17
N ASP A 524 3.87 -4.77 -37.26
CA ASP A 524 4.77 -5.90 -37.56
C ASP A 524 6.17 -5.72 -36.96
N PHE A 525 6.45 -4.64 -36.22
CA PHE A 525 7.74 -4.45 -35.54
C PHE A 525 7.66 -4.85 -34.07
N LEU A 526 8.70 -5.57 -33.63
CA LEU A 526 8.89 -5.98 -32.24
C LEU A 526 10.20 -5.40 -31.71
N PHE A 527 10.10 -4.63 -30.64
CA PHE A 527 11.22 -4.10 -29.89
C PHE A 527 11.46 -5.00 -28.67
N VAL A 528 12.72 -5.36 -28.43
CA VAL A 528 13.11 -6.38 -27.44
C VAL A 528 14.18 -5.82 -26.52
N ALA A 529 13.92 -5.79 -25.21
CA ALA A 529 14.90 -5.43 -24.20
C ALA A 529 15.70 -6.66 -23.79
N ARG A 530 17.03 -6.56 -23.87
CA ARG A 530 18.00 -7.63 -23.64
C ARG A 530 18.88 -7.36 -22.43
N GLY A 531 18.33 -6.68 -21.43
CA GLY A 531 19.09 -6.28 -20.25
C GLY A 531 20.35 -5.50 -20.63
N ARG A 532 21.53 -5.98 -20.22
CA ARG A 532 22.82 -5.35 -20.54
C ARG A 532 23.21 -5.38 -22.02
N ALA A 533 22.64 -6.29 -22.81
CA ALA A 533 22.89 -6.33 -24.25
C ALA A 533 22.14 -5.22 -25.01
N GLY A 534 21.31 -4.41 -24.33
CA GLY A 534 20.64 -3.27 -24.94
C GLY A 534 19.29 -3.65 -25.57
N ILE A 535 19.03 -3.13 -26.78
CA ILE A 535 17.74 -3.28 -27.46
C ILE A 535 17.93 -3.95 -28.82
N GLU A 536 17.06 -4.89 -29.15
CA GLU A 536 16.95 -5.48 -30.49
C GLU A 536 15.62 -5.12 -31.13
N ILE A 537 15.63 -4.91 -32.45
CA ILE A 537 14.43 -4.59 -33.22
C ILE A 537 14.24 -5.67 -34.27
N TYR A 538 13.04 -6.24 -34.34
CA TYR A 538 12.67 -7.31 -35.25
C TYR A 538 11.49 -6.91 -36.14
N HIS A 539 11.46 -7.47 -37.34
CA HIS A 539 10.29 -7.50 -38.21
C HIS A 539 9.62 -8.88 -38.14
N LEU A 540 8.33 -8.88 -37.80
CA LEU A 540 7.47 -10.04 -37.69
C LEU A 540 6.79 -10.33 -39.03
N GLY A 541 7.56 -10.83 -40.00
CA GLY A 541 7.01 -11.31 -41.27
C GLY A 541 6.22 -12.62 -41.15
N PRO A 542 5.69 -13.17 -42.27
CA PRO A 542 5.02 -14.47 -42.28
C PRO A 542 5.94 -15.64 -41.87
N GLY A 543 7.27 -15.50 -42.04
CA GLY A 543 8.27 -16.47 -41.59
C GLY A 543 8.90 -16.16 -40.23
N SER A 544 10.14 -16.61 -40.03
CA SER A 544 10.94 -16.34 -38.83
C SER A 544 11.20 -14.83 -38.65
N PRO A 545 11.28 -14.31 -37.41
CA PRO A 545 11.55 -12.89 -37.18
C PRO A 545 12.91 -12.51 -37.75
N GLN A 546 12.94 -11.41 -38.50
CA GLN A 546 14.20 -10.85 -38.99
C GLN A 546 14.67 -9.76 -38.05
N ARG A 547 15.87 -9.90 -37.46
CA ARG A 547 16.49 -8.80 -36.69
C ARG A 547 16.88 -7.68 -37.67
N LEU A 548 16.31 -6.50 -37.46
CA LEU A 548 16.55 -5.30 -38.26
C LEU A 548 17.68 -4.46 -37.69
N ALA A 549 17.73 -4.30 -36.37
CA ALA A 549 18.69 -3.47 -35.69
C ALA A 549 19.03 -4.01 -34.29
N HIS A 550 20.19 -3.62 -33.80
CA HIS A 550 20.65 -3.87 -32.43
C HIS A 550 21.32 -2.59 -31.93
N LEU A 551 20.80 -2.04 -30.84
CA LEU A 551 21.39 -0.90 -30.17
C LEU A 551 22.07 -1.40 -28.91
N THR A 552 23.40 -1.32 -28.91
CA THR A 552 24.17 -1.38 -27.68
C THR A 552 24.21 -0.02 -27.03
N PHE A 553 24.41 -0.06 -25.73
CA PHE A 553 24.59 1.10 -24.90
C PHE A 553 26.03 1.69 -25.08
N PRO A 554 26.23 3.00 -25.38
CA PRO A 554 27.56 3.59 -25.62
C PRO A 554 28.56 3.52 -24.43
N ASP A 555 29.82 3.20 -24.70
CA ASP A 555 30.85 2.84 -23.70
C ASP A 555 31.02 3.82 -22.51
N HIS A 556 30.80 5.12 -22.68
CA HIS A 556 31.01 6.13 -21.62
C HIS A 556 29.80 6.35 -20.70
N PHE A 557 28.66 5.72 -21.00
CA PHE A 557 27.40 5.99 -20.33
C PHE A 557 26.88 4.74 -19.57
N PHE A 558 27.60 3.61 -19.60
CA PHE A 558 26.93 2.29 -19.54
C PHE A 558 27.68 1.09 -18.93
N ASP A 559 28.56 1.26 -17.93
CA ASP A 559 29.07 0.08 -17.19
C ASP A 559 27.97 -0.65 -16.37
N SER A 560 26.81 -0.03 -16.18
CA SER A 560 25.77 -0.50 -15.25
C SER A 560 24.30 -0.41 -15.73
N ALA A 561 24.01 0.03 -16.97
CA ALA A 561 22.60 0.02 -17.41
C ALA A 561 22.15 -1.32 -17.95
N SER A 562 20.83 -1.51 -17.86
CA SER A 562 20.14 -2.69 -18.35
C SER A 562 18.81 -2.21 -18.93
N ALA A 563 18.46 -2.62 -20.15
CA ALA A 563 17.13 -2.41 -20.68
C ALA A 563 16.15 -3.32 -19.93
N LEU A 564 15.29 -2.74 -19.09
CA LEU A 564 14.37 -3.48 -18.21
C LEU A 564 12.92 -3.43 -18.69
N ASP A 565 12.52 -2.31 -19.28
CA ASP A 565 11.16 -2.12 -19.81
C ASP A 565 11.19 -1.25 -21.06
N LEU A 566 10.19 -1.45 -21.93
CA LEU A 566 10.07 -0.75 -23.21
C LEU A 566 8.67 -0.18 -23.38
N LEU A 567 8.59 1.06 -23.85
CA LEU A 567 7.32 1.70 -24.20
C LEU A 567 7.46 2.43 -25.53
N TRP A 568 6.66 2.06 -26.52
CA TRP A 568 6.61 2.75 -27.81
C TRP A 568 5.47 3.77 -27.82
N HIS A 569 5.75 4.99 -28.29
CA HIS A 569 4.76 6.05 -28.49
C HIS A 569 5.25 7.06 -29.52
N ASP A 570 4.43 7.35 -30.54
CA ASP A 570 4.65 8.38 -31.57
C ASP A 570 6.05 8.32 -32.20
N ASP A 571 6.40 7.14 -32.74
CA ASP A 571 7.71 6.86 -33.36
C ASP A 571 8.93 6.93 -32.43
N VAL A 572 8.71 7.08 -31.12
CA VAL A 572 9.76 7.06 -30.10
C VAL A 572 9.64 5.81 -29.24
N LEU A 573 10.77 5.15 -29.01
CA LEU A 573 10.90 4.06 -28.05
C LEU A 573 11.54 4.60 -26.77
N TYR A 574 10.80 4.54 -25.68
CA TYR A 574 11.26 4.85 -24.34
C TYR A 574 11.76 3.58 -23.65
N VAL A 575 12.90 3.67 -22.96
CA VAL A 575 13.57 2.53 -22.34
C VAL A 575 13.89 2.82 -20.88
N ALA A 576 13.38 1.96 -19.98
CA ALA A 576 13.80 1.97 -18.57
C ALA A 576 15.18 1.33 -18.45
N CYS A 577 16.14 2.08 -17.90
CA CYS A 577 17.55 1.73 -17.90
C CYS A 577 18.13 1.51 -16.49
N GLY A 578 17.31 1.10 -15.53
CA GLY A 578 17.74 0.86 -14.15
C GLY A 578 18.25 2.15 -13.50
N ILE A 579 19.47 2.12 -12.95
CA ILE A 579 20.06 3.28 -12.27
C ILE A 579 20.33 4.49 -13.18
N ARG A 580 20.37 4.29 -14.50
CA ARG A 580 20.60 5.36 -15.48
C ARG A 580 19.31 6.09 -15.86
N GLY A 581 18.17 5.68 -15.30
CA GLY A 581 16.88 6.34 -15.50
C GLY A 581 16.20 5.94 -16.80
N LEU A 582 16.04 6.90 -17.71
CA LEU A 582 15.23 6.77 -18.93
C LEU A 582 16.03 7.13 -20.18
N LEU A 583 15.82 6.41 -21.28
CA LEU A 583 16.28 6.78 -22.63
C LEU A 583 15.11 6.98 -23.58
N SER A 584 15.28 7.88 -24.54
CA SER A 584 14.40 8.03 -25.71
C SER A 584 15.16 7.70 -26.99
N ILE A 585 14.53 6.93 -27.88
CA ILE A 585 15.14 6.45 -29.12
C ILE A 585 14.15 6.68 -30.25
N ASP A 586 14.57 7.41 -31.27
CA ASP A 586 13.85 7.56 -32.53
C ASP A 586 13.84 6.21 -33.24
N VAL A 587 12.64 5.69 -33.50
CA VAL A 587 12.40 4.46 -34.24
C VAL A 587 11.48 4.68 -35.44
N HIS A 588 11.37 5.93 -35.93
CA HIS A 588 10.64 6.24 -37.16
C HIS A 588 11.13 5.40 -38.35
N ASN A 589 12.44 5.13 -38.40
CA ASN A 589 13.02 4.07 -39.21
C ASN A 589 13.56 2.94 -38.30
N PRO A 590 12.83 1.83 -38.11
CA PRO A 590 13.25 0.72 -37.26
C PRO A 590 14.56 0.03 -37.69
N ARG A 591 15.03 0.27 -38.92
CA ARG A 591 16.33 -0.23 -39.42
C ARG A 591 17.50 0.69 -39.06
N GLN A 592 17.22 1.94 -38.71
CA GLN A 592 18.22 2.96 -38.35
C GLN A 592 17.76 3.72 -37.10
N PRO A 593 17.59 3.04 -35.97
CA PRO A 593 17.16 3.67 -34.73
C PRO A 593 18.26 4.61 -34.20
N ARG A 594 17.85 5.76 -33.64
CA ARG A 594 18.77 6.80 -33.18
C ARG A 594 18.48 7.21 -31.74
N LEU A 595 19.48 7.16 -30.88
CA LEU A 595 19.38 7.71 -29.52
C LEU A 595 19.08 9.22 -29.60
N LEU A 596 18.01 9.65 -28.94
CA LEU A 596 17.59 11.04 -28.89
C LEU A 596 18.14 11.73 -27.63
N ASP A 597 17.81 11.20 -26.46
CA ASP A 597 18.22 11.77 -25.18
C ASP A 597 18.27 10.71 -24.05
N SER A 598 18.84 11.11 -22.92
CA SER A 598 18.95 10.33 -21.70
C SER A 598 18.65 11.19 -20.47
N LEU A 599 17.81 10.69 -19.57
CA LEU A 599 17.42 11.38 -18.35
C LEU A 599 17.77 10.55 -17.10
N GLU A 600 18.72 11.05 -16.32
CA GLU A 600 19.05 10.47 -15.02
C GLU A 600 17.97 10.83 -13.98
N LEU A 601 17.34 9.82 -13.39
CA LEU A 601 16.29 10.00 -12.38
C LEU A 601 16.84 10.05 -10.95
N GLY A 602 18.08 9.59 -10.73
CA GLY A 602 18.69 9.46 -9.40
C GLY A 602 18.20 8.23 -8.61
N SER A 603 17.48 7.32 -9.27
CA SER A 603 16.92 6.10 -8.67
C SER A 603 16.75 5.00 -9.72
N PHE A 604 16.59 3.75 -9.27
CA PHE A 604 16.47 2.59 -10.16
C PHE A 604 15.10 2.55 -10.85
N CYS A 605 15.05 2.80 -12.16
CA CYS A 605 13.82 2.75 -12.96
C CYS A 605 13.69 1.40 -13.68
N ASP A 606 12.60 0.70 -13.43
CA ASP A 606 12.38 -0.68 -13.88
C ASP A 606 11.10 -0.87 -14.70
N ARG A 607 10.18 0.09 -14.69
CA ARG A 607 8.93 0.01 -15.45
C ARG A 607 8.50 1.37 -16.00
N LEU A 608 7.87 1.34 -17.17
CA LEU A 608 7.28 2.50 -17.83
C LEU A 608 5.77 2.31 -18.00
N SER A 609 5.02 3.40 -17.91
CA SER A 609 3.60 3.41 -18.29
C SER A 609 3.23 4.72 -18.96
N LEU A 610 2.35 4.68 -19.95
CA LEU A 610 1.86 5.84 -20.67
C LEU A 610 0.36 6.00 -20.42
N ALA A 611 -0.06 7.21 -20.05
CA ALA A 611 -1.48 7.52 -19.94
C ALA A 611 -1.73 8.98 -20.29
N GLN A 612 -2.76 9.26 -21.09
CA GLN A 612 -3.12 10.62 -21.54
C GLN A 612 -1.92 11.37 -22.17
N GLY A 613 -1.04 10.66 -22.87
CA GLY A 613 0.17 11.24 -23.46
C GLY A 613 1.27 11.62 -22.46
N GLN A 614 1.16 11.19 -21.20
CA GLN A 614 2.16 11.42 -20.16
C GLN A 614 2.91 10.12 -19.86
N LEU A 615 4.24 10.17 -19.93
CA LEU A 615 5.10 9.04 -19.57
C LEU A 615 5.37 9.05 -18.07
N LEU A 616 5.12 7.92 -17.41
CA LEU A 616 5.49 7.66 -16.04
C LEU A 616 6.63 6.66 -15.97
N CYS A 617 7.68 7.03 -15.25
CA CYS A 617 8.76 6.15 -14.85
C CYS A 617 8.51 5.66 -13.43
N HIS A 618 8.44 4.34 -13.26
CA HIS A 618 8.31 3.66 -11.99
C HIS A 618 9.72 3.40 -11.46
N SER A 619 9.96 3.72 -10.19
CA SER A 619 11.27 3.58 -9.58
C SER A 619 11.18 3.31 -8.08
N ASN A 620 12.22 2.71 -7.51
CA ASN A 620 12.36 2.55 -6.06
C ASN A 620 12.35 3.90 -5.31
N GLY A 621 12.68 5.01 -5.99
CA GLY A 621 12.60 6.36 -5.45
C GLY A 621 11.21 6.99 -5.53
N GLY A 622 10.20 6.32 -6.10
CA GLY A 622 8.86 6.84 -6.38
C GLY A 622 8.54 6.89 -7.89
N PHE A 623 7.50 7.63 -8.25
CA PHE A 623 7.03 7.72 -9.65
C PHE A 623 7.41 9.09 -10.22
N PHE A 624 8.05 9.10 -11.39
CA PHE A 624 8.40 10.32 -12.09
C PHE A 624 7.53 10.50 -13.32
N MET A 625 6.89 11.65 -13.44
CA MET A 625 6.21 12.03 -14.67
C MET A 625 7.19 12.78 -15.55
N ILE A 626 7.31 12.38 -16.81
CA ILE A 626 8.31 12.87 -17.76
C ILE A 626 7.63 13.67 -18.86
N ASP A 627 8.21 14.82 -19.20
CA ASP A 627 7.83 15.58 -20.38
C ASP A 627 8.39 14.89 -21.62
N ILE A 628 7.49 14.43 -22.48
CA ILE A 628 7.82 13.73 -23.73
C ILE A 628 7.47 14.53 -24.97
N HIS A 629 7.07 15.80 -24.83
CA HIS A 629 6.75 16.65 -25.98
C HIS A 629 7.97 16.88 -26.89
N ARG A 630 9.17 16.92 -26.30
CA ARG A 630 10.46 16.96 -26.98
C ARG A 630 11.28 15.74 -26.56
N PRO A 631 11.16 14.61 -27.28
CA PRO A 631 11.89 13.39 -26.93
C PRO A 631 13.41 13.56 -27.01
N GLU A 632 13.91 14.58 -27.70
CA GLU A 632 15.32 15.00 -27.75
C GLU A 632 15.79 15.82 -26.54
N GLN A 633 14.88 16.20 -25.64
CA GLN A 633 15.17 16.97 -24.44
C GLN A 633 14.23 16.59 -23.30
N LEU A 634 14.39 15.38 -22.79
CA LEU A 634 13.59 14.82 -21.71
C LEU A 634 13.77 15.66 -20.43
N SER A 635 12.68 15.86 -19.71
CA SER A 635 12.73 16.51 -18.41
C SER A 635 11.68 15.96 -17.45
N ARG A 636 11.98 16.05 -16.14
CA ARG A 636 11.02 15.67 -15.10
C ARG A 636 9.94 16.75 -15.00
N LEU A 637 8.68 16.34 -15.04
CA LEU A 637 7.53 17.19 -14.74
C LEU A 637 7.24 17.21 -13.24
N CYS A 638 7.10 16.04 -12.61
CA CYS A 638 6.87 15.93 -11.17
C CYS A 638 7.35 14.59 -10.59
N HIS A 639 7.40 14.50 -9.26
CA HIS A 639 7.82 13.31 -8.52
C HIS A 639 6.79 12.96 -7.44
N PHE A 640 6.20 11.76 -7.54
CA PHE A 640 5.32 11.21 -6.53
C PHE A 640 6.11 10.33 -5.54
N LYS A 641 6.27 10.81 -4.31
CA LYS A 641 6.93 10.09 -3.21
C LYS A 641 5.92 9.33 -2.34
N GLY A 642 6.36 8.25 -1.71
CA GLY A 642 5.57 7.52 -0.71
C GLY A 642 4.41 6.68 -1.27
N LEU A 643 4.28 6.60 -2.59
CA LEU A 643 3.29 5.75 -3.25
C LEU A 643 3.83 4.32 -3.43
N ARG A 644 2.93 3.35 -3.33
CA ARG A 644 3.20 1.93 -3.61
C ARG A 644 3.00 1.59 -5.08
N ASP A 645 2.01 2.22 -5.71
CA ASP A 645 1.73 2.14 -7.14
C ASP A 645 0.82 3.29 -7.58
N LEU A 646 0.73 3.50 -8.90
CA LEU A 646 0.03 4.61 -9.53
C LEU A 646 -0.65 4.14 -10.81
N ALA A 647 -1.93 4.49 -10.99
CA ALA A 647 -2.68 4.20 -12.21
C ALA A 647 -3.52 5.39 -12.67
N PHE A 648 -3.61 5.59 -13.98
CA PHE A 648 -4.50 6.58 -14.58
C PHE A 648 -5.82 5.92 -15.01
N VAL A 649 -6.94 6.48 -14.56
CA VAL A 649 -8.29 5.97 -14.82
C VAL A 649 -9.26 7.13 -15.03
N ASP A 650 -9.91 7.22 -16.19
CA ASP A 650 -10.90 8.24 -16.58
C ASP A 650 -10.50 9.70 -16.17
N ASN A 651 -9.36 10.20 -16.66
CA ASN A 651 -8.87 11.55 -16.30
C ASN A 651 -8.63 11.78 -14.80
N ALA A 652 -8.50 10.70 -14.03
CA ALA A 652 -8.13 10.72 -12.63
C ALA A 652 -6.87 9.88 -12.40
N LEU A 653 -6.20 10.18 -11.30
CA LEU A 653 -5.01 9.51 -10.84
C LEU A 653 -5.35 8.70 -9.59
N LEU A 654 -5.27 7.37 -9.71
CA LEU A 654 -5.43 6.44 -8.60
C LEU A 654 -4.06 6.16 -7.98
N GLN A 655 -3.92 6.51 -6.72
CA GLN A 655 -2.69 6.41 -5.97
C GLN A 655 -2.86 5.31 -4.92
N LEU A 656 -2.02 4.29 -4.99
CA LEU A 656 -1.91 3.29 -3.94
C LEU A 656 -0.93 3.78 -2.88
N THR A 657 -1.42 3.97 -1.67
CA THR A 657 -0.60 4.36 -0.50
C THR A 657 -0.56 3.21 0.50
N ALA A 658 0.23 3.35 1.58
CA ALA A 658 0.15 2.44 2.72
C ALA A 658 -1.24 2.46 3.40
N GLU A 659 -2.01 3.53 3.19
CA GLU A 659 -3.31 3.75 3.82
C GLU A 659 -4.50 3.32 2.94
N GLY A 660 -4.28 3.22 1.62
CA GLY A 660 -5.24 2.71 0.65
C GLY A 660 -5.24 3.41 -0.69
N ILE A 661 -6.36 3.30 -1.42
CA ILE A 661 -6.51 3.90 -2.76
C ILE A 661 -7.12 5.27 -2.64
N ARG A 662 -6.40 6.24 -3.19
CA ARG A 662 -6.84 7.63 -3.31
C ARG A 662 -7.06 7.94 -4.78
N ARG A 663 -8.18 8.59 -5.12
CA ARG A 663 -8.41 9.21 -6.43
C ARG A 663 -8.23 10.69 -6.31
N THR A 664 -7.25 11.16 -7.06
CA THR A 664 -6.98 12.57 -7.26
C THR A 664 -7.32 12.94 -8.70
N THR A 665 -7.46 14.22 -8.97
CA THR A 665 -7.49 14.68 -10.37
C THR A 665 -6.17 14.35 -11.06
N ALA A 666 -6.22 14.01 -12.35
CA ALA A 666 -5.00 13.86 -13.14
C ALA A 666 -4.16 15.15 -13.07
N PRO A 667 -2.81 15.05 -13.11
CA PRO A 667 -1.93 16.20 -13.11
C PRO A 667 -2.30 17.18 -14.23
N LEU A 668 -2.55 18.44 -13.86
CA LEU A 668 -3.00 19.47 -14.79
C LEU A 668 -1.78 20.12 -15.41
N LEU A 669 -1.55 19.84 -16.70
CA LEU A 669 -0.45 20.43 -17.44
C LEU A 669 -0.82 21.84 -17.91
N LEU A 670 0.02 22.82 -17.57
CA LEU A 670 -0.16 24.21 -17.92
C LEU A 670 0.88 24.63 -18.95
N THR A 671 0.40 25.22 -20.05
CA THR A 671 1.24 25.78 -21.10
C THR A 671 1.54 27.25 -20.79
N PRO A 672 2.81 27.67 -20.80
CA PRO A 672 3.17 29.06 -20.58
C PRO A 672 2.71 29.95 -21.74
N ARG A 673 2.25 31.14 -21.40
CA ARG A 673 2.26 32.33 -22.25
C ARG A 673 3.37 33.24 -21.76
N GLN A 674 4.42 33.42 -22.55
CA GLN A 674 5.50 34.34 -22.19
C GLN A 674 5.04 35.78 -22.40
N THR A 675 5.00 36.58 -21.33
CA THR A 675 4.57 37.99 -21.40
C THR A 675 5.76 38.96 -21.38
N ARG A 676 6.91 38.57 -20.80
CA ARG A 676 8.16 39.36 -20.72
C ARG A 676 9.40 38.46 -20.66
N ARG A 677 10.60 39.00 -20.96
CA ARG A 677 11.91 38.29 -21.02
C ARG A 677 12.31 37.49 -19.75
N ARG A 678 11.59 37.59 -18.63
CA ARG A 678 11.90 36.94 -17.34
C ARG A 678 10.65 36.46 -16.55
N GLN A 679 9.49 36.46 -17.19
CA GLN A 679 8.22 36.12 -16.55
C GLN A 679 7.43 35.16 -17.42
N LEU A 680 7.05 34.02 -16.84
CA LEU A 680 6.12 33.07 -17.43
C LEU A 680 4.74 33.29 -16.82
N SER A 681 3.71 33.35 -17.67
CA SER A 681 2.32 33.43 -17.24
C SER A 681 1.59 32.16 -17.65
N PHE A 682 0.85 31.55 -16.72
CA PHE A 682 0.05 30.37 -16.98
C PHE A 682 -1.42 30.71 -16.73
N GLU A 683 -2.30 30.20 -17.58
CA GLU A 683 -3.74 30.26 -17.36
C GLU A 683 -4.13 29.11 -16.43
N LEU A 684 -4.72 29.45 -15.28
CA LEU A 684 -5.20 28.45 -14.33
C LEU A 684 -6.57 27.94 -14.79
N PRO A 685 -6.82 26.62 -14.75
CA PRO A 685 -8.05 26.05 -15.24
C PRO A 685 -9.28 26.60 -14.48
N GLN A 686 -10.30 26.99 -15.25
CA GLN A 686 -11.59 27.44 -14.75
C GLN A 686 -12.47 26.24 -14.30
N PRO A 687 -13.45 26.45 -13.39
CA PRO A 687 -14.12 25.38 -12.65
C PRO A 687 -14.93 24.37 -13.47
N THR A 688 -15.30 24.65 -14.73
CA THR A 688 -16.05 23.70 -15.57
C THR A 688 -15.23 22.46 -15.96
N ALA A 689 -13.89 22.52 -15.85
CA ALA A 689 -13.01 21.40 -16.12
C ALA A 689 -12.71 20.51 -14.88
N LEU A 690 -13.03 20.96 -13.66
CA LEU A 690 -12.85 20.16 -12.45
C LEU A 690 -14.18 19.46 -12.12
N PRO A 691 -14.23 18.11 -12.11
CA PRO A 691 -15.48 17.36 -12.19
C PRO A 691 -16.47 17.55 -11.02
N ASN A 692 -16.10 18.26 -9.94
CA ASN A 692 -16.98 18.56 -8.81
C ASN A 692 -16.64 19.92 -8.19
N ARG A 693 -17.65 20.78 -7.97
CA ARG A 693 -17.53 21.95 -7.06
C ARG A 693 -17.28 21.41 -5.64
N PRO A 694 -16.12 21.66 -5.01
CA PRO A 694 -15.83 21.03 -3.73
C PRO A 694 -16.49 21.80 -2.58
N ALA A 695 -17.07 21.09 -1.61
CA ALA A 695 -17.63 21.66 -0.38
C ALA A 695 -16.54 22.21 0.57
N GLN A 696 -15.27 21.87 0.31
CA GLN A 696 -14.07 22.21 1.10
C GLN A 696 -12.90 22.59 0.16
N PRO A 697 -11.87 23.32 0.63
CA PRO A 697 -10.71 23.66 -0.20
C PRO A 697 -9.90 22.43 -0.62
N ARG A 698 -9.28 22.47 -1.80
CA ARG A 698 -8.36 21.44 -2.33
C ARG A 698 -6.94 22.00 -2.44
N PHE A 699 -5.94 21.16 -2.17
CA PHE A 699 -4.53 21.56 -2.14
C PHE A 699 -3.73 20.93 -3.27
N PHE A 700 -2.87 21.73 -3.90
CA PHE A 700 -2.09 21.35 -5.07
C PHE A 700 -0.63 21.77 -4.91
N ASP A 701 0.26 20.90 -5.38
CA ASP A 701 1.68 21.21 -5.54
C ASP A 701 1.94 21.65 -6.97
N LEU A 702 2.64 22.78 -7.13
CA LEU A 702 3.06 23.30 -8.41
C LEU A 702 4.49 22.88 -8.71
N TYR A 703 4.66 22.17 -9.82
CA TYR A 703 5.96 21.79 -10.36
C TYR A 703 6.26 22.57 -11.64
N LEU A 704 7.54 22.82 -11.91
CA LEU A 704 8.02 23.48 -13.12
C LEU A 704 9.16 22.67 -13.75
N SER A 705 9.06 22.39 -15.06
CA SER A 705 10.11 21.66 -15.79
C SER A 705 11.34 22.51 -16.10
N HIS A 706 12.45 21.84 -16.45
CA HIS A 706 13.73 22.45 -16.81
C HIS A 706 14.38 23.34 -15.72
N LEU A 707 14.12 23.05 -14.45
CA LEU A 707 14.84 23.62 -13.30
C LEU A 707 16.03 22.74 -12.91
N GLY A 708 17.12 23.37 -12.47
CA GLY A 708 18.37 22.68 -12.07
C GLY A 708 18.41 22.18 -10.64
N VAL A 709 17.26 22.05 -9.96
CA VAL A 709 17.17 21.82 -8.52
C VAL A 709 16.49 20.47 -8.26
N PRO A 710 16.93 19.68 -7.26
CA PRO A 710 16.21 18.48 -6.86
C PRO A 710 14.80 18.84 -6.33
N GLY A 711 13.77 18.42 -7.06
CA GLY A 711 12.38 18.41 -6.59
C GLY A 711 11.36 19.08 -7.52
N ASN A 712 11.77 19.98 -8.43
CA ASN A 712 10.92 20.75 -9.37
C ASN A 712 9.68 21.47 -8.79
N GLN A 713 9.33 21.28 -7.51
CA GLN A 713 8.23 21.94 -6.81
C GLN A 713 8.63 23.39 -6.50
N VAL A 714 7.78 24.32 -6.90
CA VAL A 714 8.06 25.76 -6.82
C VAL A 714 7.05 26.53 -5.96
N ALA A 715 5.86 26.00 -5.73
CA ALA A 715 4.86 26.57 -4.83
C ALA A 715 3.79 25.56 -4.41
N GLU A 716 3.02 25.91 -3.38
CA GLU A 716 1.75 25.28 -3.03
C GLU A 716 0.59 26.20 -3.44
N LEU A 717 -0.48 25.63 -3.98
CA LEU A 717 -1.71 26.34 -4.30
C LEU A 717 -2.90 25.72 -3.58
N THR A 718 -3.84 26.57 -3.21
CA THR A 718 -5.15 26.17 -2.68
C THR A 718 -6.24 26.61 -3.63
N PHE A 719 -7.12 25.68 -4.00
CA PHE A 719 -8.39 25.99 -4.65
C PHE A 719 -9.48 26.07 -3.59
N THR A 720 -9.96 27.28 -3.30
CA THR A 720 -10.90 27.54 -2.20
C THR A 720 -12.30 27.01 -2.50
N SER A 721 -13.11 26.81 -1.44
CA SER A 721 -14.54 26.49 -1.56
C SER A 721 -15.34 27.59 -2.28
N SER A 722 -14.85 28.83 -2.27
CA SER A 722 -15.40 29.95 -3.05
C SER A 722 -15.01 29.93 -4.54
N GLY A 723 -14.24 28.92 -4.98
CA GLY A 723 -13.87 28.70 -6.38
C GLY A 723 -12.73 29.58 -6.89
N ARG A 724 -11.79 29.97 -6.04
CA ARG A 724 -10.62 30.79 -6.42
C ARG A 724 -9.31 30.09 -6.09
N TRP A 725 -8.31 30.30 -6.93
CA TRP A 725 -6.93 29.88 -6.67
C TRP A 725 -6.23 30.91 -5.76
N GLN A 726 -5.49 30.41 -4.77
CA GLN A 726 -4.68 31.19 -3.85
C GLN A 726 -3.33 30.50 -3.61
N LEU A 727 -2.29 31.27 -3.29
CA LEU A 727 -1.01 30.71 -2.85
C LEU A 727 -1.15 30.15 -1.43
N GLY A 728 -0.55 28.99 -1.17
CA GLY A 728 -0.50 28.37 0.15
C GLY A 728 0.32 29.20 1.15
N GLN A 729 0.08 28.99 2.45
CA GLN A 729 0.72 29.76 3.53
C GLN A 729 2.16 29.32 3.85
N LYS A 730 2.66 28.23 3.24
CA LYS A 730 4.02 27.72 3.50
C LYS A 730 4.93 28.07 2.31
N PRO A 731 6.04 28.79 2.50
CA PRO A 731 7.07 28.86 1.47
C PRO A 731 7.68 27.47 1.29
N PRO A 732 8.17 27.12 0.08
CA PRO A 732 8.98 25.91 -0.08
C PRO A 732 10.15 25.98 0.89
N THR A 733 10.41 24.87 1.59
CA THR A 733 11.63 24.69 2.39
C THR A 733 12.82 25.11 1.54
N SER A 734 13.55 26.11 2.02
CA SER A 734 14.80 26.57 1.42
C SER A 734 15.71 25.36 1.16
N CYS A 735 16.21 25.27 -0.06
CA CYS A 735 17.35 24.44 -0.40
C CYS A 735 18.54 24.89 0.45
N ASP A 736 18.78 24.21 1.56
CA ASP A 736 20.07 24.24 2.24
C ASP A 736 20.73 22.85 2.06
N PRO A 737 21.81 22.73 1.27
CA PRO A 737 22.45 21.44 0.97
C PRO A 737 23.21 20.84 2.16
N THR A 738 23.13 21.41 3.36
CA THR A 738 23.91 20.99 4.54
C THR A 738 23.11 20.30 5.65
N THR A 739 21.81 20.05 5.48
CA THR A 739 21.00 19.33 6.48
C THR A 739 20.34 18.09 5.90
N LEU A 740 21.14 17.06 5.61
CA LEU A 740 20.67 15.68 5.52
C LEU A 740 21.17 14.94 6.77
N PRO A 741 20.34 14.16 7.48
CA PRO A 741 20.83 13.22 8.49
C PRO A 741 21.71 12.15 7.80
N ASP A 742 22.83 11.82 8.43
CA ASP A 742 23.84 10.85 7.93
C ASP A 742 23.33 9.40 7.74
N SER A 743 22.04 9.12 7.97
CA SER A 743 21.49 7.76 7.96
C SER A 743 21.11 7.19 6.57
N GLU A 744 21.29 7.94 5.48
CA GLU A 744 21.01 7.48 4.11
C GLU A 744 22.24 7.46 3.18
N ARG A 745 23.39 7.04 3.72
CA ARG A 745 24.48 6.49 2.92
C ARG A 745 24.69 5.03 3.33
N PHE A 746 24.08 4.09 2.60
CA PHE A 746 24.66 2.82 2.13
C PHE A 746 23.62 1.98 1.36
#